data_AF-A0A537FKC7-F1
#
_entry.id   AF-A0A537FKC7-F1
#
_cell.length_a   1.000
_cell.length_b   1.000
_cell.length_c   1.000
_cell.angle_alpha   90.00
_cell.angle_beta   90.00
_cell.angle_gamma   90.00
#
_symmetry.space_group_name_H-M   'P 1'
#
loop_
_entity.id
_entity.type
_entity.pdbx_description
1 polymer ?
#
loop_
_entity_poly.entity_id
_entity_poly.type
_entity_poly.pdbx_seq_one_letter_code
_entity_poly.pdbx_strand_id
1 'polypeptide(L)'
;MEKLKDISIIKLTLVFAVVFSFASLPGALSSNVHLPSVQLAHAATAPNVPWIPAGPAFDTLVSTIYADQNAEFTQMQAGLVDVSDWPLTPALITSLGGNNGFFVTPQIASHDYDELEFHNGNNFWGCDFSFTNSACGIDIRQGIAHLLDKNILTTTQADIAGVSLPIDNALPPSLGLPTPNPCAWDALFPQSGPACVVGAAGGLAYHLAAATAGVGPSHPTFAWTPGLGTPDFCAAADHFIHANLATGKNPTTCILTGINAAVSAHTVNMYDRIDDPPRYQAGQSIVEALCALFTGAFTGGCAPYVTETSGPITGFTGFTTSTTGVNQNWNMYTAGFQGAYPFDFVYFQDQSRFVSGIPSIQPPSGPCSNLAVPSFGAGNYQYICDTTFDSLATQMEFASCVSAPGDPTPGQVTPTFANCPGTTTPSSTSAGYRAEDRAGSKALSVPLFTPKSQFGYLSNWQRVVNHQGNGIANFNTWLSAYSATPAQSGTILQGFKQSTQSLNPYRANTVWDFYIIANIYDSINIANPSSNGQLIEWMTVNSLQLSNSELTYQPPPGTVSTFRFSLRNDLFWHDGTKVTSWDVKFSFRTLKDTGAFQGTVLAPMTDVTVLSPTQFDVNLNAVGPFTRLTLTSPTVIPGRYWSASCAGTIWDGFVAARNVPNSCNVADPAKIQPGYDPLLNGIVKGSGPWVCQSSTGVRGVGCDSKADGTQNPDIGGSYTLARYGLGHAPGSSLTDSYFHSNGALALWAWSGNNGDFTHDFINFSVVARCVGQAVTGGSTGCGHWQQGIGGDVNGAATKVDVPQ
;
A
#
# COMPACT_ATOMS: atom_id res chain seq x y z
N MET A 1 -45.58 30.09 -37.17
CA MET A 1 -46.88 30.13 -36.44
C MET A 1 -46.64 29.47 -35.10
N GLU A 2 -46.11 30.23 -34.14
CA GLU A 2 -46.87 31.02 -33.17
C GLU A 2 -47.69 30.18 -32.17
N LYS A 3 -47.18 30.23 -30.93
CA LYS A 3 -47.90 30.34 -29.65
C LYS A 3 -48.97 29.29 -29.34
N LEU A 4 -48.63 28.44 -28.37
CA LEU A 4 -49.33 28.44 -27.07
C LEU A 4 -48.44 27.75 -26.01
N LYS A 5 -47.63 28.58 -25.32
CA LYS A 5 -47.20 28.34 -23.94
C LYS A 5 -48.40 28.58 -23.01
N ASP A 6 -48.35 27.97 -21.82
CA ASP A 6 -49.17 28.26 -20.63
C ASP A 6 -50.49 27.50 -20.43
N ILE A 7 -50.41 26.17 -20.38
CA ILE A 7 -51.19 25.37 -19.41
C ILE A 7 -50.18 24.55 -18.60
N SER A 8 -49.35 25.29 -17.87
CA SER A 8 -48.18 24.85 -17.12
C SER A 8 -48.55 24.49 -15.68
N ILE A 9 -47.93 23.43 -15.17
CA ILE A 9 -47.82 23.04 -13.74
C ILE A 9 -49.13 22.62 -13.04
N ILE A 10 -50.24 23.36 -13.12
CA ILE A 10 -51.47 23.00 -12.37
C ILE A 10 -52.04 21.64 -12.79
N LYS A 11 -52.03 21.31 -14.08
CA LYS A 11 -52.44 19.98 -14.56
C LYS A 11 -51.45 18.88 -14.19
N LEU A 12 -50.15 19.18 -14.16
CA LEU A 12 -49.13 18.19 -13.80
C LEU A 12 -49.17 17.90 -12.30
N THR A 13 -49.36 18.93 -11.46
CA THR A 13 -49.51 18.79 -10.01
C THR A 13 -50.85 18.18 -9.62
N LEU A 14 -51.95 18.47 -10.34
CA LEU A 14 -53.23 17.76 -10.15
C LEU A 14 -53.13 16.28 -10.54
N VAL A 15 -52.43 15.96 -11.63
CA VAL A 15 -52.18 14.56 -12.01
C VAL A 15 -51.27 13.87 -10.98
N PHE A 16 -50.21 14.52 -10.50
CA PHE A 16 -49.34 13.95 -9.46
C PHE A 16 -50.07 13.77 -8.13
N ALA A 17 -50.88 14.75 -7.71
CA ALA A 17 -51.66 14.68 -6.47
C ALA A 17 -52.77 13.62 -6.55
N VAL A 18 -53.45 13.49 -7.69
CA VAL A 18 -54.49 12.46 -7.89
C VAL A 18 -53.85 11.08 -7.95
N VAL A 19 -52.73 10.91 -8.67
CA VAL A 19 -52.03 9.61 -8.80
C VAL A 19 -51.42 9.15 -7.48
N PHE A 20 -50.80 10.05 -6.69
CA PHE A 20 -50.30 9.69 -5.36
C PHE A 20 -51.40 9.52 -4.30
N SER A 21 -52.56 10.15 -4.47
CA SER A 21 -53.73 9.93 -3.59
C SER A 21 -54.38 8.55 -3.81
N PHE A 22 -54.20 7.94 -4.99
CA PHE A 22 -54.66 6.56 -5.24
C PHE A 22 -53.65 5.49 -4.77
N ALA A 23 -52.38 5.84 -4.56
CA ALA A 23 -51.35 4.92 -4.06
C ALA A 23 -51.42 4.67 -2.54
N SER A 24 -52.21 5.46 -1.79
CA SER A 24 -52.37 5.32 -0.33
C SER A 24 -53.63 4.55 0.12
N LEU A 25 -54.45 4.06 -0.81
CA LEU A 25 -55.62 3.23 -0.50
C LEU A 25 -55.22 1.75 -0.36
N PRO A 26 -55.45 1.09 0.79
CA PRO A 26 -55.19 -0.34 0.94
C PRO A 26 -56.32 -1.14 0.29
N GLY A 27 -55.98 -1.95 -0.72
CA GLY A 27 -56.91 -2.86 -1.37
C GLY A 27 -56.62 -3.12 -2.85
N ALA A 28 -57.34 -4.08 -3.43
CA ALA A 28 -57.10 -4.73 -4.72
C ALA A 28 -57.17 -3.85 -5.99
N LEU A 29 -57.10 -2.53 -5.88
CA LEU A 29 -57.04 -1.59 -7.01
C LEU A 29 -55.62 -1.08 -7.31
N SER A 30 -54.62 -1.35 -6.47
CA SER A 30 -53.21 -1.02 -6.75
C SER A 30 -52.52 -1.99 -7.72
N SER A 31 -53.12 -3.15 -8.02
CA SER A 31 -52.48 -4.20 -8.83
C SER A 31 -52.50 -3.95 -10.34
N ASN A 32 -53.23 -2.94 -10.83
CA ASN A 32 -53.41 -2.68 -12.27
C ASN A 32 -52.89 -1.30 -12.73
N VAL A 33 -52.17 -0.55 -11.88
CA VAL A 33 -51.51 0.69 -12.29
C VAL A 33 -50.05 0.40 -12.59
N HIS A 34 -49.73 0.17 -13.86
CA HIS A 34 -48.35 0.23 -14.36
C HIS A 34 -47.94 1.70 -14.48
N LEU A 35 -47.18 2.20 -13.51
CA LEU A 35 -46.37 3.40 -13.74
C LEU A 35 -45.40 3.10 -14.89
N PRO A 36 -45.15 4.02 -15.84
CA PRO A 36 -44.03 3.87 -16.74
C PRO A 36 -42.78 3.72 -15.86
N SER A 37 -42.13 2.56 -15.94
CA SER A 37 -40.86 2.36 -15.28
C SER A 37 -39.90 3.34 -15.93
N VAL A 38 -39.57 4.44 -15.24
CA VAL A 38 -38.30 5.07 -15.46
C VAL A 38 -37.30 3.99 -15.10
N GLN A 39 -36.62 3.42 -16.10
CA GLN A 39 -35.39 2.69 -15.89
C GLN A 39 -34.42 3.71 -15.28
N LEU A 40 -34.45 3.83 -13.96
CA LEU A 40 -33.30 4.33 -13.24
C LEU A 40 -32.19 3.34 -13.61
N ALA A 41 -31.22 3.80 -14.39
CA ALA A 41 -30.02 3.02 -14.66
C ALA A 41 -29.40 2.71 -13.30
N HIS A 42 -29.62 1.48 -12.82
CA HIS A 42 -28.89 0.99 -11.66
C HIS A 42 -27.48 0.74 -12.13
N ALA A 43 -26.50 1.33 -11.43
CA ALA A 43 -25.12 0.93 -11.62
C ALA A 43 -25.02 -0.59 -11.39
N ALA A 44 -24.30 -1.28 -12.27
CA ALA A 44 -24.03 -2.70 -12.05
C ALA A 44 -23.02 -2.80 -10.89
N THR A 45 -23.54 -2.92 -9.67
CA THR A 45 -22.71 -3.09 -8.48
C THR A 45 -21.89 -4.37 -8.63
N ALA A 46 -20.58 -4.27 -8.48
CA ALA A 46 -19.71 -5.44 -8.44
C ALA A 46 -20.24 -6.48 -7.44
N PRO A 47 -20.39 -7.76 -7.81
CA PRO A 47 -20.79 -8.80 -6.87
C PRO A 47 -19.70 -8.98 -5.81
N ASN A 48 -20.08 -9.07 -4.53
CA ASN A 48 -19.17 -9.52 -3.48
C ASN A 48 -19.13 -11.05 -3.50
N VAL A 49 -18.06 -11.62 -4.05
CA VAL A 49 -17.90 -13.06 -4.24
C VAL A 49 -16.82 -13.61 -3.30
N PRO A 50 -17.06 -14.76 -2.65
CA PRO A 50 -16.04 -15.41 -1.83
C PRO A 50 -14.78 -15.71 -2.65
N TRP A 51 -13.62 -15.48 -2.04
CA TRP A 51 -12.34 -15.93 -2.57
C TRP A 51 -12.06 -17.37 -2.10
N ILE A 52 -11.18 -18.08 -2.80
CA ILE A 52 -10.82 -19.46 -2.45
C ILE A 52 -9.29 -19.57 -2.43
N PRO A 53 -8.67 -20.22 -1.43
CA PRO A 53 -7.24 -20.53 -1.40
C PRO A 53 -6.91 -21.68 -2.37
N ALA A 54 -7.34 -21.52 -3.61
CA ALA A 54 -7.02 -22.37 -4.73
C ALA A 54 -5.97 -21.67 -5.59
N GLY A 55 -5.06 -22.43 -6.20
CA GLY A 55 -4.08 -21.85 -7.13
C GLY A 55 -4.74 -21.05 -8.27
N PRO A 56 -3.97 -20.25 -9.03
CA PRO A 56 -4.51 -19.28 -9.96
C PRO A 56 -5.52 -19.83 -10.95
N ALA A 57 -6.69 -19.20 -11.05
CA ALA A 57 -7.77 -19.58 -11.96
C ALA A 57 -7.41 -19.45 -13.47
N PHE A 58 -6.32 -18.73 -13.77
CA PHE A 58 -5.84 -18.42 -15.11
C PHE A 58 -4.38 -18.85 -15.28
N ASP A 59 -3.95 -19.05 -16.52
CA ASP A 59 -2.63 -19.60 -16.85
C ASP A 59 -1.53 -18.54 -16.81
N THR A 60 -1.87 -17.30 -17.15
CA THR A 60 -0.93 -16.17 -17.17
C THR A 60 -1.54 -14.91 -16.54
N LEU A 61 -0.70 -14.17 -15.82
CA LEU A 61 -0.95 -12.82 -15.37
C LEU A 61 0.01 -11.90 -16.12
N VAL A 62 -0.55 -10.96 -16.89
CA VAL A 62 0.23 -9.94 -17.59
C VAL A 62 -0.08 -8.60 -16.94
N SER A 63 0.93 -7.97 -16.34
CA SER A 63 0.83 -6.64 -15.74
C SER A 63 1.46 -5.62 -16.66
N THR A 64 0.65 -4.86 -17.39
CA THR A 64 1.10 -3.84 -18.34
C THR A 64 1.37 -2.51 -17.64
N ILE A 65 2.52 -1.90 -17.94
CA ILE A 65 2.96 -0.65 -17.33
C ILE A 65 2.44 0.55 -18.12
N TYR A 66 1.75 1.44 -17.44
CA TYR A 66 1.26 2.72 -17.96
C TYR A 66 2.03 3.89 -17.35
N ALA A 67 1.89 5.07 -17.97
CA ALA A 67 2.54 6.29 -17.52
C ALA A 67 1.89 6.89 -16.27
N ASP A 68 0.57 6.74 -16.18
CA ASP A 68 -0.27 7.26 -15.10
C ASP A 68 -1.63 6.52 -15.08
N GLN A 69 -2.49 6.89 -14.13
CA GLN A 69 -3.83 6.33 -13.97
C GLN A 69 -4.76 6.60 -15.16
N ASN A 70 -4.62 7.75 -15.84
CA ASN A 70 -5.50 8.11 -16.96
C ASN A 70 -5.18 7.28 -18.20
N ALA A 71 -3.89 7.02 -18.45
CA ALA A 71 -3.43 6.13 -19.50
C ALA A 71 -3.96 4.70 -19.28
N GLU A 72 -3.87 4.19 -18.05
CA GLU A 72 -4.42 2.90 -17.66
C GLU A 72 -5.95 2.83 -17.87
N PHE A 73 -6.69 3.81 -17.33
CA PHE A 73 -8.16 3.85 -17.47
C PHE A 73 -8.61 3.92 -18.92
N THR A 74 -7.87 4.64 -19.77
CA THR A 74 -8.14 4.68 -21.22
C THR A 74 -8.04 3.28 -21.85
N GLN A 75 -7.04 2.49 -21.46
CA GLN A 75 -6.88 1.11 -21.96
C GLN A 75 -7.93 0.16 -21.36
N MET A 76 -8.33 0.35 -20.10
CA MET A 76 -9.46 -0.38 -19.52
C MET A 76 -10.75 -0.10 -20.30
N GLN A 77 -11.03 1.16 -20.63
CA GLN A 77 -12.20 1.53 -21.44
C GLN A 77 -12.16 0.93 -22.86
N ALA A 78 -10.96 0.67 -23.40
CA ALA A 78 -10.75 -0.02 -24.66
C ALA A 78 -10.85 -1.56 -24.56
N GLY A 79 -11.03 -2.12 -23.36
CA GLY A 79 -11.06 -3.57 -23.12
C GLY A 79 -9.68 -4.24 -23.18
N LEU A 80 -8.60 -3.46 -23.02
CA LEU A 80 -7.21 -3.92 -23.02
C LEU A 80 -6.62 -4.08 -21.60
N VAL A 81 -7.38 -3.65 -20.58
CA VAL A 81 -7.11 -3.92 -19.17
C VAL A 81 -8.38 -4.52 -18.58
N ASP A 82 -8.23 -5.68 -17.95
CA ASP A 82 -9.32 -6.41 -17.31
C ASP A 82 -9.63 -5.85 -15.92
N VAL A 83 -8.57 -5.56 -15.15
CA VAL A 83 -8.62 -5.11 -13.75
C VAL A 83 -7.67 -3.93 -13.58
N SER A 84 -8.18 -2.84 -12.98
CA SER A 84 -7.36 -1.66 -12.66
C SER A 84 -6.59 -1.81 -11.34
N ASP A 85 -5.45 -1.13 -11.21
CA ASP A 85 -4.69 -1.06 -9.95
C ASP A 85 -4.89 0.24 -9.16
N TRP A 86 -5.59 1.21 -9.73
CA TRP A 86 -5.81 2.50 -9.11
C TRP A 86 -7.29 2.84 -8.90
N PRO A 87 -7.66 3.58 -7.84
CA PRO A 87 -9.02 4.06 -7.65
C PRO A 87 -9.52 4.94 -8.80
N LEU A 88 -10.76 4.73 -9.22
CA LEU A 88 -11.42 5.52 -10.25
C LEU A 88 -11.64 6.97 -9.80
N THR A 89 -11.50 7.90 -10.73
CA THR A 89 -11.89 9.31 -10.53
C THR A 89 -13.42 9.44 -10.43
N PRO A 90 -13.96 10.54 -9.85
CA PRO A 90 -15.41 10.79 -9.77
C PRO A 90 -16.13 10.71 -11.12
N ALA A 91 -15.48 11.20 -12.18
CA ALA A 91 -16.00 11.15 -13.54
C ALA A 91 -16.09 9.71 -14.07
N LEU A 92 -15.09 8.87 -13.76
CA LEU A 92 -15.08 7.46 -14.16
C LEU A 92 -16.05 6.62 -13.36
N ILE A 93 -16.21 6.87 -12.05
CA ILE A 93 -17.25 6.20 -11.24
C ILE A 93 -18.63 6.40 -11.86
N THR A 94 -18.95 7.64 -12.26
CA THR A 94 -20.24 7.97 -12.88
C THR A 94 -20.38 7.34 -14.26
N SER A 95 -19.36 7.45 -15.12
CA SER A 95 -19.45 6.98 -16.51
C SER A 95 -19.38 5.47 -16.65
N LEU A 96 -18.49 4.79 -15.92
CA LEU A 96 -18.39 3.33 -15.92
C LEU A 96 -19.53 2.69 -15.14
N GLY A 97 -19.98 3.31 -14.04
CA GLY A 97 -21.15 2.85 -13.30
C GLY A 97 -22.42 2.81 -14.15
N GLY A 98 -22.56 3.71 -15.12
CA GLY A 98 -23.67 3.72 -16.09
C GLY A 98 -23.51 2.75 -17.27
N ASN A 99 -22.42 2.00 -17.37
CA ASN A 99 -22.08 1.17 -18.52
C ASN A 99 -22.06 -0.33 -18.16
N ASN A 100 -22.92 -1.12 -18.80
CA ASN A 100 -23.02 -2.57 -18.56
C ASN A 100 -21.76 -3.38 -18.94
N GLY A 101 -20.80 -2.78 -19.64
CA GLY A 101 -19.49 -3.39 -19.95
C GLY A 101 -18.50 -3.38 -18.79
N PHE A 102 -18.82 -2.67 -17.70
CA PHE A 102 -17.93 -2.52 -16.55
C PHE A 102 -18.66 -2.80 -15.24
N PHE A 103 -17.91 -3.25 -14.24
CA PHE A 103 -18.33 -3.20 -12.85
C PHE A 103 -17.51 -2.14 -12.12
N VAL A 104 -18.20 -1.42 -11.24
CA VAL A 104 -17.57 -0.53 -10.27
C VAL A 104 -17.76 -1.13 -8.88
N THR A 105 -16.67 -1.24 -8.12
CA THR A 105 -16.75 -1.78 -6.76
C THR A 105 -17.56 -0.89 -5.83
N PRO A 106 -18.15 -1.45 -4.75
CA PRO A 106 -18.54 -0.66 -3.61
C PRO A 106 -17.36 0.18 -3.11
N GLN A 107 -17.68 1.36 -2.57
CA GLN A 107 -16.69 2.23 -1.93
C GLN A 107 -16.08 1.54 -0.72
N ILE A 108 -14.75 1.56 -0.64
CA ILE A 108 -14.01 1.11 0.54
C ILE A 108 -13.50 2.32 1.33
N ALA A 109 -13.38 2.16 2.64
CA ALA A 109 -12.60 3.08 3.45
C ALA A 109 -11.13 2.69 3.28
N SER A 110 -10.37 3.45 2.48
CA SER A 110 -9.01 3.05 2.11
C SER A 110 -8.07 3.03 3.32
N HIS A 111 -7.06 2.17 3.26
CA HIS A 111 -5.89 2.18 4.14
C HIS A 111 -4.76 3.03 3.56
N ASP A 112 -5.08 3.87 2.58
CA ASP A 112 -4.12 4.69 1.87
C ASP A 112 -4.24 6.15 2.31
N TYR A 113 -3.14 6.88 2.21
CA TYR A 113 -3.16 8.32 2.36
C TYR A 113 -2.00 8.97 1.59
N ASP A 114 -2.17 10.25 1.25
CA ASP A 114 -1.18 11.06 0.57
C ASP A 114 -0.69 12.18 1.48
N GLU A 115 0.59 12.53 1.37
CA GLU A 115 1.25 13.49 2.26
C GLU A 115 2.39 14.26 1.58
N LEU A 116 2.87 15.31 2.23
CA LEU A 116 4.14 15.97 1.92
C LEU A 116 5.20 15.51 2.93
N GLU A 117 6.30 14.96 2.43
CA GLU A 117 7.43 14.51 3.24
C GLU A 117 8.62 15.45 3.16
N PHE A 118 9.46 15.43 4.20
CA PHE A 118 10.69 16.21 4.28
C PHE A 118 11.90 15.31 4.56
N HIS A 119 13.02 15.59 3.89
CA HIS A 119 14.29 14.99 4.26
C HIS A 119 14.83 15.66 5.54
N ASN A 120 14.51 15.11 6.70
CA ASN A 120 14.83 15.70 8.00
C ASN A 120 16.32 15.70 8.37
N GLY A 121 17.14 14.94 7.64
CA GLY A 121 18.60 15.04 7.70
C GLY A 121 19.22 16.07 6.76
N ASN A 122 18.46 16.95 6.10
CA ASN A 122 18.97 17.90 5.10
C ASN A 122 18.90 19.37 5.58
N ASN A 123 19.56 20.27 4.85
CA ASN A 123 19.50 21.70 5.05
C ASN A 123 18.40 22.34 4.20
N PHE A 124 17.60 23.19 4.82
CA PHE A 124 16.56 24.00 4.17
C PHE A 124 16.86 25.47 4.37
N TRP A 125 17.27 26.16 3.30
CA TRP A 125 17.53 27.61 3.30
C TRP A 125 18.52 28.10 4.38
N GLY A 126 19.47 27.24 4.77
CA GLY A 126 20.44 27.50 5.83
C GLY A 126 20.07 26.90 7.20
N CYS A 127 18.86 26.38 7.38
CA CYS A 127 18.45 25.66 8.59
C CYS A 127 18.71 24.14 8.43
N ASP A 128 19.59 23.58 9.24
CA ASP A 128 19.71 22.13 9.38
C ASP A 128 18.57 21.60 10.25
N PHE A 129 17.72 20.75 9.68
CA PHE A 129 16.57 20.20 10.40
C PHE A 129 16.97 19.35 11.61
N SER A 130 18.23 18.89 11.69
CA SER A 130 18.77 18.11 12.81
C SER A 130 17.90 16.89 13.12
N PHE A 131 17.45 16.20 12.07
CA PHE A 131 16.63 15.01 12.16
C PHE A 131 15.33 15.23 12.96
N THR A 132 14.61 16.34 12.68
CA THR A 132 13.35 16.81 13.33
C THR A 132 13.50 17.55 14.67
N ASN A 133 14.73 17.81 15.12
CA ASN A 133 14.99 18.34 16.47
C ASN A 133 15.32 19.84 16.52
N SER A 134 15.57 20.48 15.38
CA SER A 134 15.83 21.93 15.36
C SER A 134 14.53 22.74 15.48
N ALA A 135 14.59 23.89 16.17
CA ALA A 135 13.46 24.81 16.25
C ALA A 135 13.13 25.41 14.87
N CYS A 136 14.15 25.89 14.13
CA CYS A 136 13.95 26.45 12.79
C CYS A 136 13.34 25.42 11.82
N GLY A 137 13.69 24.13 11.96
CA GLY A 137 13.13 23.08 11.12
C GLY A 137 11.67 22.75 11.45
N ILE A 138 11.25 22.90 12.71
CA ILE A 138 9.83 22.80 13.09
C ILE A 138 9.06 23.97 12.48
N ASP A 139 9.53 25.21 12.67
CA ASP A 139 8.90 26.40 12.10
C ASP A 139 8.76 26.33 10.58
N ILE A 140 9.81 25.91 9.87
CA ILE A 140 9.74 25.78 8.41
C ILE A 140 8.65 24.79 7.99
N ARG A 141 8.57 23.61 8.63
CA ARG A 141 7.57 22.59 8.27
C ARG A 141 6.15 23.04 8.63
N GLN A 142 5.96 23.70 9.77
CA GLN A 142 4.66 24.29 10.16
C GLN A 142 4.26 25.41 9.19
N GLY A 143 5.18 26.30 8.83
CA GLY A 143 4.95 27.35 7.85
C GLY A 143 4.58 26.79 6.47
N ILE A 144 5.22 25.70 6.03
CA ILE A 144 4.85 25.00 4.78
C ILE A 144 3.45 24.36 4.90
N ALA A 145 3.09 23.81 6.05
CA ALA A 145 1.77 23.20 6.26
C ALA A 145 0.62 24.21 6.09
N HIS A 146 0.84 25.50 6.38
CA HIS A 146 -0.12 26.56 6.10
C HIS A 146 -0.32 26.85 4.60
N LEU A 147 0.60 26.45 3.72
CA LEU A 147 0.59 26.84 2.31
C LEU A 147 -0.32 25.97 1.41
N LEU A 148 -1.14 25.10 1.98
CA LEU A 148 -2.09 24.28 1.24
C LEU A 148 -3.37 24.05 2.07
N ASP A 149 -4.50 24.49 1.51
CA ASP A 149 -5.82 24.23 2.09
C ASP A 149 -6.33 22.85 1.68
N LYS A 150 -6.21 21.89 2.61
CA LYS A 150 -6.60 20.49 2.40
C LYS A 150 -8.11 20.33 2.14
N ASN A 151 -8.95 21.20 2.71
CA ASN A 151 -10.40 21.15 2.52
C ASN A 151 -10.76 21.55 1.09
N ILE A 152 -10.14 22.61 0.57
CA ILE A 152 -10.36 23.03 -0.81
C ILE A 152 -9.74 22.04 -1.80
N LEU A 153 -8.56 21.48 -1.50
CA LEU A 153 -7.93 20.45 -2.33
C LEU A 153 -8.88 19.26 -2.54
N THR A 154 -9.38 18.67 -1.45
CA THR A 154 -10.24 17.48 -1.47
C THR A 154 -11.65 17.70 -2.00
N THR A 155 -12.08 18.96 -2.15
CA THR A 155 -13.41 19.30 -2.69
C THR A 155 -13.37 19.86 -4.12
N THR A 156 -12.21 20.29 -4.61
CA THR A 156 -12.10 20.97 -5.92
C THR A 156 -11.14 20.32 -6.90
N GLN A 157 -10.17 19.53 -6.45
CA GLN A 157 -9.28 18.79 -7.35
C GLN A 157 -10.09 17.68 -8.06
N ALA A 158 -10.09 17.69 -9.40
CA ALA A 158 -11.05 16.96 -10.21
C ALA A 158 -11.04 15.42 -10.03
N ASP A 159 -9.89 14.84 -9.71
CA ASP A 159 -9.68 13.39 -9.60
C ASP A 159 -10.02 12.86 -8.20
N ILE A 160 -10.08 13.72 -7.17
CA ILE A 160 -10.36 13.32 -5.78
C ILE A 160 -11.58 14.02 -5.16
N ALA A 161 -12.19 14.98 -5.85
CA ALA A 161 -13.34 15.73 -5.37
C ALA A 161 -14.53 14.82 -5.04
N GLY A 162 -14.94 14.81 -3.77
CA GLY A 162 -16.06 14.00 -3.27
C GLY A 162 -15.74 12.52 -3.02
N VAL A 163 -14.57 12.05 -3.47
CA VAL A 163 -14.08 10.67 -3.26
C VAL A 163 -12.82 10.62 -2.40
N SER A 164 -12.59 11.66 -1.61
CA SER A 164 -11.51 11.74 -0.61
C SER A 164 -12.00 12.45 0.66
N LEU A 165 -11.13 12.48 1.67
CA LEU A 165 -11.29 13.26 2.90
C LEU A 165 -9.95 13.90 3.26
N PRO A 166 -9.93 15.17 3.72
CA PRO A 166 -8.72 15.75 4.27
C PRO A 166 -8.35 15.07 5.59
N ILE A 167 -7.05 14.96 5.86
CA ILE A 167 -6.53 14.37 7.10
C ILE A 167 -5.44 15.27 7.69
N ASP A 168 -5.27 15.21 9.02
CA ASP A 168 -4.26 16.00 9.73
C ASP A 168 -3.13 15.18 10.33
N ASN A 169 -3.32 13.86 10.42
CA ASN A 169 -2.35 12.92 10.97
C ASN A 169 -2.16 11.75 9.98
N ALA A 170 -1.06 11.01 10.10
CA ALA A 170 -0.58 10.04 9.10
C ALA A 170 -1.32 8.68 9.18
N LEU A 171 -2.62 8.72 9.46
CA LEU A 171 -3.50 7.56 9.57
C LEU A 171 -4.90 7.89 9.04
N PRO A 172 -5.41 7.11 8.07
CA PRO A 172 -6.82 7.14 7.72
C PRO A 172 -7.74 6.96 8.94
N PRO A 173 -8.86 7.70 9.04
CA PRO A 173 -9.79 7.59 10.18
C PRO A 173 -10.42 6.19 10.36
N SER A 174 -10.36 5.33 9.34
CA SER A 174 -10.89 3.97 9.34
C SER A 174 -10.09 2.98 10.18
N LEU A 175 -8.88 3.34 10.61
CA LEU A 175 -7.92 2.40 11.23
C LEU A 175 -8.13 2.17 12.73
N GLY A 176 -9.13 2.84 13.34
CA GLY A 176 -9.51 2.60 14.73
C GLY A 176 -8.75 3.44 15.76
N LEU A 177 -7.94 4.41 15.34
CA LEU A 177 -7.37 5.44 16.22
C LEU A 177 -8.14 6.76 16.03
N PRO A 178 -8.67 7.37 17.11
CA PRO A 178 -9.24 8.71 17.03
C PRO A 178 -8.18 9.74 16.62
N THR A 179 -8.49 10.55 15.60
CA THR A 179 -7.62 11.67 15.18
C THR A 179 -7.32 12.61 16.35
N PRO A 180 -6.06 13.01 16.57
CA PRO A 180 -5.75 13.96 17.62
C PRO A 180 -6.35 15.34 17.38
N ASN A 181 -6.63 16.07 18.45
CA ASN A 181 -7.07 17.45 18.41
C ASN A 181 -5.89 18.37 18.00
N PRO A 182 -5.88 18.93 16.77
CA PRO A 182 -4.70 19.63 16.27
C PRO A 182 -4.61 21.09 16.72
N CYS A 183 -5.60 21.61 17.43
CA CYS A 183 -5.74 23.06 17.61
C CYS A 183 -4.62 23.73 18.41
N ALA A 184 -3.83 22.97 19.16
CA ALA A 184 -2.67 23.46 19.91
C ALA A 184 -1.32 23.09 19.27
N TRP A 185 -1.32 22.50 18.07
CA TRP A 185 -0.10 22.08 17.37
C TRP A 185 0.74 23.27 16.92
N ASP A 186 0.08 24.32 16.42
CA ASP A 186 0.73 25.58 16.12
C ASP A 186 0.64 26.52 17.33
N ALA A 187 1.80 26.78 17.95
CA ALA A 187 1.90 27.69 19.08
C ALA A 187 1.84 29.17 18.68
N LEU A 188 2.19 29.51 17.43
CA LEU A 188 2.13 30.89 16.92
C LEU A 188 0.71 31.25 16.49
N PHE A 189 -0.01 30.33 15.86
CA PHE A 189 -1.40 30.52 15.42
C PHE A 189 -2.33 29.40 15.90
N PRO A 190 -2.55 29.28 17.23
CA PRO A 190 -3.41 28.26 17.78
C PRO A 190 -4.85 28.42 17.28
N GLN A 191 -5.48 27.30 16.97
CA GLN A 191 -6.85 27.27 16.50
C GLN A 191 -7.82 27.19 17.67
N SER A 192 -9.04 27.65 17.43
CA SER A 192 -10.11 27.59 18.42
C SER A 192 -11.45 27.37 17.73
N GLY A 193 -12.41 26.80 18.46
CA GLY A 193 -13.75 26.56 17.96
C GLY A 193 -14.28 25.16 18.27
N PRO A 194 -15.50 24.85 17.82
CA PRO A 194 -16.16 23.58 18.13
C PRO A 194 -15.50 22.37 17.48
N ALA A 195 -14.66 22.58 16.46
CA ALA A 195 -13.88 21.52 15.80
C ALA A 195 -12.61 21.14 16.59
N CYS A 196 -12.22 21.89 17.63
CA CYS A 196 -11.06 21.59 18.47
C CYS A 196 -11.35 20.47 19.48
N VAL A 197 -11.54 19.27 18.96
CA VAL A 197 -11.87 18.07 19.72
C VAL A 197 -11.14 16.85 19.17
N VAL A 198 -10.97 15.84 20.03
CA VAL A 198 -10.58 14.48 19.62
C VAL A 198 -11.53 13.97 18.55
N GLY A 199 -10.99 13.32 17.51
CA GLY A 199 -11.76 12.75 16.41
C GLY A 199 -12.42 13.79 15.50
N ALA A 200 -11.89 15.01 15.46
CA ALA A 200 -12.31 16.01 14.49
C ALA A 200 -12.08 15.52 13.05
N ALA A 201 -12.87 16.04 12.11
CA ALA A 201 -12.56 15.86 10.69
C ALA A 201 -11.22 16.54 10.39
N GLY A 202 -10.43 15.95 9.48
CA GLY A 202 -9.15 16.52 9.08
C GLY A 202 -9.30 17.81 8.28
N GLY A 203 -8.16 18.43 7.93
CA GLY A 203 -8.13 19.75 7.32
C GLY A 203 -8.33 20.86 8.34
N LEU A 204 -8.21 20.56 9.64
CA LEU A 204 -8.22 21.55 10.69
C LEU A 204 -6.81 22.06 10.95
N ALA A 205 -5.79 21.19 11.07
CA ALA A 205 -4.42 21.60 11.39
C ALA A 205 -3.82 22.60 10.39
N TYR A 206 -3.10 23.62 10.89
CA TYR A 206 -2.40 24.64 10.09
C TYR A 206 -3.31 25.32 9.05
N HIS A 207 -4.53 25.64 9.47
CA HIS A 207 -5.58 26.28 8.66
C HIS A 207 -6.26 27.41 9.45
N LEU A 208 -6.22 28.63 8.93
CA LEU A 208 -6.80 29.82 9.55
C LEU A 208 -7.96 30.40 8.73
N ALA A 209 -7.92 30.21 7.41
CA ALA A 209 -8.96 30.64 6.50
C ALA A 209 -9.01 29.79 5.23
N ALA A 210 -10.18 29.73 4.60
CA ALA A 210 -10.33 29.08 3.32
C ALA A 210 -9.47 29.75 2.24
N ALA A 211 -8.70 28.95 1.49
CA ALA A 211 -7.99 29.43 0.32
C ALA A 211 -8.96 29.83 -0.80
N THR A 212 -8.52 30.75 -1.65
CA THR A 212 -9.30 31.21 -2.82
C THR A 212 -8.36 31.41 -4.01
N ALA A 213 -8.74 30.86 -5.17
CA ALA A 213 -8.06 31.16 -6.43
C ALA A 213 -8.21 32.65 -6.79
N GLY A 214 -7.22 33.20 -7.49
CA GLY A 214 -7.34 34.52 -8.14
C GLY A 214 -6.89 34.49 -9.60
N VAL A 215 -6.81 35.66 -10.23
CA VAL A 215 -6.46 35.77 -11.66
C VAL A 215 -5.27 36.72 -11.85
N GLY A 216 -4.18 36.23 -12.43
CA GLY A 216 -2.96 36.99 -12.72
C GLY A 216 -1.75 36.55 -11.89
N PRO A 217 -0.54 37.08 -12.14
CA PRO A 217 0.72 36.58 -11.56
C PRO A 217 0.88 36.85 -10.05
N SER A 218 0.06 37.75 -9.50
CA SER A 218 -0.05 38.04 -8.07
C SER A 218 -1.09 37.18 -7.35
N HIS A 219 -1.63 36.17 -8.03
CA HIS A 219 -2.65 35.28 -7.52
C HIS A 219 -2.22 33.82 -7.72
N PRO A 220 -2.65 32.92 -6.82
CA PRO A 220 -2.37 31.50 -6.96
C PRO A 220 -3.07 30.91 -8.19
N THR A 221 -2.42 29.91 -8.78
CA THR A 221 -2.95 29.12 -9.89
C THR A 221 -4.01 28.14 -9.39
N PHE A 222 -3.79 27.55 -8.21
CA PHE A 222 -4.69 26.54 -7.65
C PHE A 222 -5.63 27.13 -6.59
N ALA A 223 -6.85 26.61 -6.52
CA ALA A 223 -7.88 27.12 -5.61
C ALA A 223 -7.56 26.88 -4.13
N TRP A 224 -6.76 25.86 -3.83
CA TRP A 224 -6.34 25.48 -2.49
C TRP A 224 -5.04 26.15 -2.04
N THR A 225 -4.47 27.05 -2.83
CA THR A 225 -3.26 27.77 -2.47
C THR A 225 -3.62 29.09 -1.79
N PRO A 226 -3.13 29.38 -0.57
CA PRO A 226 -3.34 30.66 0.08
C PRO A 226 -2.75 31.84 -0.72
N GLY A 227 -3.56 32.87 -0.96
CA GLY A 227 -3.12 34.09 -1.64
C GLY A 227 -2.32 35.05 -0.75
N LEU A 228 -1.67 36.05 -1.36
CA LEU A 228 -0.93 37.10 -0.65
C LEU A 228 -1.81 37.79 0.40
N GLY A 229 -1.26 38.00 1.60
CA GLY A 229 -1.94 38.71 2.69
C GLY A 229 -3.09 37.93 3.36
N THR A 230 -3.36 36.69 2.95
CA THR A 230 -4.35 35.84 3.64
C THR A 230 -3.79 35.35 4.98
N PRO A 231 -4.65 34.99 5.96
CA PRO A 231 -4.21 34.53 7.28
C PRO A 231 -3.16 33.43 7.23
N ASP A 232 -3.37 32.36 6.46
CA ASP A 232 -2.42 31.24 6.34
C ASP A 232 -1.12 31.64 5.64
N PHE A 233 -1.20 32.45 4.57
CA PHE A 233 0.01 32.96 3.91
C PHE A 233 0.84 33.84 4.84
N CYS A 234 0.18 34.64 5.68
CA CYS A 234 0.83 35.44 6.71
C CYS A 234 1.41 34.60 7.84
N ALA A 235 0.73 33.53 8.27
CA ALA A 235 1.23 32.59 9.27
C ALA A 235 2.50 31.89 8.78
N ALA A 236 2.51 31.42 7.54
CA ALA A 236 3.69 30.85 6.90
C ALA A 236 4.89 31.83 6.89
N ALA A 237 4.64 33.10 6.54
CA ALA A 237 5.67 34.13 6.57
C ALA A 237 6.23 34.38 7.99
N ASP A 238 5.38 34.35 9.02
CA ASP A 238 5.81 34.53 10.41
C ASP A 238 6.64 33.35 10.91
N HIS A 239 6.27 32.12 10.56
CA HIS A 239 7.13 30.96 10.81
C HIS A 239 8.49 31.07 10.12
N PHE A 240 8.55 31.54 8.87
CA PHE A 240 9.82 31.70 8.15
C PHE A 240 10.70 32.79 8.77
N ILE A 241 10.10 33.83 9.34
CA ILE A 241 10.81 34.84 10.14
C ILE A 241 11.30 34.24 11.46
N HIS A 242 10.47 33.45 12.15
CA HIS A 242 10.84 32.77 13.40
C HIS A 242 11.97 31.75 13.19
N ALA A 243 12.01 31.11 12.02
CA ALA A 243 13.11 30.26 11.54
C ALA A 243 14.37 31.03 11.11
N ASN A 244 14.37 32.36 11.21
CA ASN A 244 15.48 33.26 10.86
C ASN A 244 15.85 33.25 9.35
N LEU A 245 14.89 32.93 8.49
CA LEU A 245 15.05 33.02 7.02
C LEU A 245 14.88 34.45 6.50
N ALA A 246 14.19 35.30 7.24
CA ALA A 246 13.98 36.71 6.93
C ALA A 246 13.86 37.55 8.21
N THR A 247 14.10 38.85 8.12
CA THR A 247 13.97 39.77 9.28
C THR A 247 12.58 40.38 9.43
N GLY A 248 11.70 40.22 8.44
CA GLY A 248 10.35 40.77 8.47
C GLY A 248 9.55 40.42 7.22
N LYS A 249 8.34 40.97 7.11
CA LYS A 249 7.47 40.84 5.92
C LYS A 249 6.74 42.13 5.61
N ASN A 250 6.25 42.26 4.38
CA ASN A 250 5.33 43.33 4.01
C ASN A 250 4.03 43.21 4.84
N PRO A 251 3.53 44.30 5.45
CA PRO A 251 2.40 44.22 6.40
C PRO A 251 1.04 43.94 5.76
N THR A 252 0.92 44.03 4.43
CA THR A 252 -0.34 43.79 3.71
C THR A 252 -0.29 42.51 2.89
N THR A 253 0.83 42.23 2.22
CA THR A 253 0.97 41.07 1.35
C THR A 253 1.65 39.89 2.01
N CYS A 254 2.31 40.10 3.15
CA CYS A 254 3.09 39.11 3.89
C CYS A 254 4.28 38.50 3.11
N ILE A 255 4.69 39.12 2.00
CA ILE A 255 5.93 38.78 1.28
C ILE A 255 7.12 39.06 2.20
N LEU A 256 8.07 38.13 2.25
CA LEU A 256 9.26 38.23 3.10
C LEU A 256 10.16 39.41 2.70
N THR A 257 10.82 40.00 3.69
CA THR A 257 11.74 41.13 3.53
C THR A 257 12.98 40.93 4.40
N GLY A 258 14.13 41.43 3.93
CA GLY A 258 15.40 41.18 4.62
C GLY A 258 15.74 39.69 4.65
N ILE A 259 15.56 39.01 3.51
CA ILE A 259 15.86 37.59 3.32
C ILE A 259 17.34 37.35 3.66
N ASN A 260 17.59 36.34 4.50
CA ASN A 260 18.93 35.96 4.91
C ASN A 260 19.73 35.44 3.70
N ALA A 261 21.01 35.82 3.58
CA ALA A 261 21.87 35.39 2.48
C ALA A 261 22.02 33.85 2.40
N ALA A 262 21.86 33.15 3.53
CA ALA A 262 21.88 31.69 3.59
C ALA A 262 20.77 31.03 2.77
N VAL A 263 19.61 31.68 2.62
CA VAL A 263 18.46 31.16 1.85
C VAL A 263 18.85 30.96 0.39
N SER A 264 19.44 31.98 -0.24
CA SER A 264 19.92 31.90 -1.63
C SER A 264 21.15 31.02 -1.82
N ALA A 265 21.84 30.65 -0.75
CA ALA A 265 22.99 29.73 -0.79
C ALA A 265 22.57 28.25 -0.64
N HIS A 266 21.36 27.98 -0.16
CA HIS A 266 20.83 26.64 0.10
C HIS A 266 19.42 26.51 -0.49
N THR A 267 19.35 26.40 -1.82
CA THR A 267 18.11 26.21 -2.56
C THR A 267 17.42 24.91 -2.14
N VAL A 268 16.11 24.96 -1.93
CA VAL A 268 15.28 23.79 -1.59
C VAL A 268 14.58 23.30 -2.85
N ASN A 269 14.65 22.00 -3.11
CA ASN A 269 13.96 21.38 -4.24
C ASN A 269 12.70 20.62 -3.82
N MET A 270 11.58 20.85 -4.52
CA MET A 270 10.40 20.01 -4.47
C MET A 270 10.49 18.91 -5.54
N TYR A 271 10.24 17.65 -5.16
CA TYR A 271 9.96 16.57 -6.12
C TYR A 271 8.46 16.27 -6.13
N ASP A 272 7.79 16.51 -7.25
CA ASP A 272 6.36 16.21 -7.40
C ASP A 272 6.09 15.07 -8.42
N ARG A 273 4.99 14.36 -8.17
CA ARG A 273 4.65 13.08 -8.82
C ARG A 273 3.76 13.26 -10.04
N ILE A 274 4.34 13.40 -11.24
CA ILE A 274 3.57 13.62 -12.48
C ILE A 274 2.63 12.46 -12.85
N ASP A 275 2.93 11.26 -12.36
CA ASP A 275 2.17 10.03 -12.55
C ASP A 275 0.96 9.94 -11.60
N ASP A 276 0.68 11.00 -10.83
CA ASP A 276 -0.45 11.14 -9.93
C ASP A 276 -0.95 12.59 -9.90
N PRO A 277 -2.02 12.94 -10.63
CA PRO A 277 -2.45 14.33 -10.79
C PRO A 277 -2.75 15.07 -9.46
N PRO A 278 -3.42 14.47 -8.46
CA PRO A 278 -3.59 15.10 -7.14
C PRO A 278 -2.25 15.46 -6.46
N ARG A 279 -1.29 14.53 -6.42
CA ARG A 279 0.03 14.77 -5.82
C ARG A 279 0.89 15.73 -6.62
N TYR A 280 0.81 15.70 -7.95
CA TYR A 280 1.49 16.65 -8.82
C TYR A 280 1.02 18.07 -8.50
N GLN A 281 -0.29 18.32 -8.60
CA GLN A 281 -0.86 19.66 -8.45
C GLN A 281 -0.76 20.18 -7.00
N ALA A 282 -0.79 19.31 -5.99
CA ALA A 282 -0.50 19.68 -4.61
C ALA A 282 0.95 20.18 -4.46
N GLY A 283 1.92 19.50 -5.07
CA GLY A 283 3.32 19.93 -5.08
C GLY A 283 3.52 21.27 -5.77
N GLN A 284 2.96 21.44 -6.97
CA GLN A 284 3.03 22.71 -7.71
C GLN A 284 2.41 23.87 -6.93
N SER A 285 1.28 23.64 -6.25
CA SER A 285 0.63 24.61 -5.35
C SER A 285 1.58 25.07 -4.23
N ILE A 286 2.28 24.14 -3.60
CA ILE A 286 3.22 24.46 -2.50
C ILE A 286 4.42 25.26 -3.06
N VAL A 287 4.97 24.85 -4.21
CA VAL A 287 6.08 25.55 -4.87
C VAL A 287 5.69 26.99 -5.21
N GLU A 288 4.52 27.21 -5.82
CA GLU A 288 4.12 28.56 -6.18
C GLU A 288 3.87 29.46 -4.95
N ALA A 289 3.34 28.89 -3.86
CA ALA A 289 3.15 29.61 -2.60
C ALA A 289 4.48 30.00 -1.95
N LEU A 290 5.44 29.06 -1.92
CA LEU A 290 6.79 29.34 -1.44
C LEU A 290 7.49 30.41 -2.29
N CYS A 291 7.33 30.37 -3.60
CA CYS A 291 7.88 31.39 -4.46
C CYS A 291 7.22 32.75 -4.27
N ALA A 292 5.92 32.79 -4.02
CA ALA A 292 5.22 34.00 -3.66
C ALA A 292 5.71 34.57 -2.31
N LEU A 293 6.04 33.73 -1.32
CA LEU A 293 6.61 34.18 -0.04
C LEU A 293 7.94 34.93 -0.24
N PHE A 294 8.83 34.42 -1.09
CA PHE A 294 10.16 35.02 -1.31
C PHE A 294 10.15 36.17 -2.32
N THR A 295 9.27 36.14 -3.32
CA THR A 295 9.36 37.03 -4.49
C THR A 295 8.11 37.86 -4.74
N GLY A 296 6.97 37.49 -4.15
CA GLY A 296 5.66 38.07 -4.45
C GLY A 296 4.97 37.53 -5.70
N ALA A 297 5.55 36.53 -6.38
CA ALA A 297 4.99 35.92 -7.58
C ALA A 297 4.74 34.40 -7.41
N PHE A 298 3.55 33.95 -7.79
CA PHE A 298 3.19 32.53 -7.84
C PHE A 298 3.75 31.92 -9.13
N THR A 299 4.78 31.09 -9.00
CA THR A 299 5.53 30.50 -10.12
C THR A 299 6.00 29.09 -9.78
N GLY A 300 6.12 28.19 -10.77
CA GLY A 300 6.64 26.82 -10.61
C GLY A 300 8.16 26.74 -10.35
N GLY A 301 8.67 27.60 -9.46
CA GLY A 301 10.09 27.73 -9.13
C GLY A 301 10.61 29.16 -9.24
N CYS A 302 11.51 29.52 -8.33
CA CYS A 302 12.04 30.86 -8.14
C CYS A 302 13.47 30.79 -7.60
N ALA A 303 14.35 30.18 -8.39
CA ALA A 303 15.77 30.11 -8.06
C ALA A 303 16.33 31.51 -7.75
N PRO A 304 17.20 31.65 -6.73
CA PRO A 304 17.87 30.57 -6.00
C PRO A 304 17.10 30.08 -4.75
N TYR A 305 15.83 30.42 -4.55
CA TYR A 305 15.10 30.05 -3.33
C TYR A 305 14.50 28.64 -3.42
N VAL A 306 13.69 28.40 -4.45
CA VAL A 306 12.97 27.13 -4.64
C VAL A 306 13.11 26.65 -6.06
N THR A 307 13.34 25.35 -6.23
CA THR A 307 13.28 24.65 -7.51
C THR A 307 12.26 23.53 -7.47
N GLU A 308 11.76 23.16 -8.64
CA GLU A 308 10.79 22.10 -8.83
C GLU A 308 11.38 21.05 -9.78
N THR A 309 11.24 19.79 -9.40
CA THR A 309 11.57 18.64 -10.23
C THR A 309 10.33 17.75 -10.31
N SER A 310 9.80 17.61 -11.51
CA SER A 310 8.61 16.80 -11.75
C SER A 310 8.99 15.48 -12.41
N GLY A 311 8.57 14.36 -11.82
CA GLY A 311 8.88 13.04 -12.36
C GLY A 311 8.02 11.92 -11.79
N PRO A 312 8.07 10.72 -12.39
CA PRO A 312 7.32 9.56 -11.90
C PRO A 312 7.92 9.05 -10.59
N ILE A 313 7.28 8.08 -9.92
CA ILE A 313 7.83 7.51 -8.69
C ILE A 313 9.26 6.98 -8.86
N THR A 314 9.56 6.40 -10.04
CA THR A 314 10.82 5.74 -10.33
C THR A 314 11.99 6.71 -10.50
N GLY A 315 11.69 8.01 -10.69
CA GLY A 315 12.68 9.07 -10.67
C GLY A 315 13.00 9.60 -9.27
N PHE A 316 12.21 9.28 -8.25
CA PHE A 316 12.45 9.75 -6.89
C PHE A 316 13.60 8.97 -6.26
N THR A 317 14.69 9.68 -5.95
CA THR A 317 15.93 9.06 -5.47
C THR A 317 15.96 8.82 -3.95
N GLY A 318 14.98 9.32 -3.20
CA GLY A 318 14.98 9.26 -1.73
C GLY A 318 14.83 7.85 -1.15
N PHE A 319 14.27 6.92 -1.92
CA PHE A 319 14.14 5.51 -1.56
C PHE A 319 15.48 4.75 -1.51
N THR A 320 16.55 5.32 -2.09
CA THR A 320 17.89 4.75 -1.99
C THR A 320 18.69 5.50 -0.91
N THR A 321 18.75 4.90 0.28
CA THR A 321 19.59 5.36 1.39
C THR A 321 21.02 4.84 1.26
N SER A 322 21.91 5.28 2.15
CA SER A 322 23.32 4.89 2.15
C SER A 322 23.70 4.20 3.45
N THR A 323 24.56 3.18 3.36
CA THR A 323 25.10 2.43 4.51
C THR A 323 26.32 3.10 5.14
N THR A 324 26.85 4.16 4.54
CA THR A 324 28.07 4.86 4.99
C THR A 324 27.88 6.35 5.22
N GLY A 325 26.69 6.91 4.93
CA GLY A 325 26.40 8.33 5.01
C GLY A 325 24.90 8.62 4.93
N VAL A 326 24.50 9.87 5.16
CA VAL A 326 23.13 10.35 4.91
C VAL A 326 23.05 10.82 3.46
N ASN A 327 22.12 10.26 2.68
CA ASN A 327 21.93 10.65 1.28
C ASN A 327 20.97 11.84 1.17
N GLN A 328 21.51 13.06 1.15
CA GLN A 328 20.77 14.33 1.14
C GLN A 328 20.33 14.80 -0.27
N ASN A 329 20.00 13.87 -1.18
CA ASN A 329 19.71 14.19 -2.59
C ASN A 329 18.28 14.70 -2.88
N TRP A 330 17.45 14.87 -1.85
CA TRP A 330 16.11 15.45 -1.96
C TRP A 330 15.79 16.32 -0.74
N ASN A 331 14.83 17.23 -0.86
CA ASN A 331 14.34 18.05 0.25
C ASN A 331 12.87 17.77 0.55
N MET A 332 11.97 18.05 -0.40
CA MET A 332 10.53 17.82 -0.24
C MET A 332 10.01 16.86 -1.31
N TYR A 333 8.99 16.07 -0.97
CA TYR A 333 8.40 15.06 -1.85
C TYR A 333 6.90 14.92 -1.62
N THR A 334 6.07 14.91 -2.69
CA THR A 334 4.66 14.50 -2.57
C THR A 334 4.54 12.97 -2.54
N ALA A 335 4.40 12.44 -1.34
CA ALA A 335 4.39 11.02 -1.06
C ALA A 335 2.98 10.45 -0.93
N GLY A 336 2.90 9.14 -0.75
CA GLY A 336 1.70 8.46 -0.32
C GLY A 336 2.01 7.04 0.07
N PHE A 337 1.28 6.54 1.06
CA PHE A 337 1.37 5.18 1.57
C PHE A 337 0.09 4.44 1.27
N GLN A 338 0.23 3.16 0.96
CA GLN A 338 -0.90 2.25 0.81
C GLN A 338 -0.77 1.11 1.81
N GLY A 339 -1.92 0.62 2.28
CA GLY A 339 -1.94 -0.46 3.27
C GLY A 339 -1.43 -0.06 4.65
N ALA A 340 -1.58 1.21 5.04
CA ALA A 340 -1.36 1.66 6.42
C ALA A 340 -2.41 1.01 7.33
N TYR A 341 -2.11 -0.17 7.88
CA TYR A 341 -3.02 -0.92 8.73
C TYR A 341 -2.26 -1.94 9.60
N PRO A 342 -2.67 -2.13 10.88
CA PRO A 342 -3.55 -1.26 11.68
C PRO A 342 -2.90 0.11 11.99
N PHE A 343 -3.43 0.85 12.96
CA PHE A 343 -2.90 2.17 13.32
C PHE A 343 -1.47 2.15 13.88
N ASP A 344 -0.92 0.97 14.21
CA ASP A 344 0.49 0.79 14.58
C ASP A 344 1.46 1.00 13.41
N PHE A 345 0.96 1.14 12.18
CA PHE A 345 1.75 1.38 10.98
C PHE A 345 2.81 2.50 11.15
N VAL A 346 2.46 3.59 11.84
CA VAL A 346 3.34 4.74 12.08
C VAL A 346 4.60 4.38 12.87
N TYR A 347 4.59 3.27 13.64
CA TYR A 347 5.79 2.74 14.25
C TYR A 347 6.80 2.25 13.19
N PHE A 348 6.37 1.58 12.13
CA PHE A 348 7.27 1.06 11.09
C PHE A 348 7.78 2.15 10.14
N GLN A 349 7.00 3.22 9.98
CA GLN A 349 7.30 4.33 9.09
C GLN A 349 8.25 5.36 9.71
N ASP A 350 7.93 5.85 10.92
CA ASP A 350 8.53 7.09 11.44
C ASP A 350 9.51 6.87 12.58
N GLN A 351 9.60 5.66 13.14
CA GLN A 351 10.48 5.38 14.27
C GLN A 351 11.95 5.43 13.83
N SER A 352 12.79 6.10 14.61
CA SER A 352 14.19 6.40 14.26
C SER A 352 15.12 5.19 14.14
N ARG A 353 14.69 4.00 14.57
CA ARG A 353 15.35 2.71 14.42
C ARG A 353 15.25 2.17 13.00
N PHE A 354 14.36 2.72 12.19
CA PHE A 354 14.13 2.33 10.81
C PHE A 354 14.78 3.28 9.81
N VAL A 355 15.60 4.23 10.28
CA VAL A 355 16.51 5.01 9.40
C VAL A 355 17.68 4.14 8.95
N SER A 356 18.43 4.57 7.94
CA SER A 356 19.74 3.97 7.67
C SER A 356 20.72 4.38 8.77
N GLY A 357 20.90 3.49 9.76
CA GLY A 357 21.67 3.75 10.95
C GLY A 357 23.17 3.76 10.69
N ILE A 358 23.82 4.90 10.93
CA ILE A 358 25.28 5.06 10.87
C ILE A 358 25.81 5.75 12.13
N PRO A 359 27.08 5.54 12.54
CA PRO A 359 27.60 6.07 13.80
C PRO A 359 27.52 7.59 13.96
N SER A 360 27.50 8.36 12.86
CA SER A 360 27.44 9.82 12.91
C SER A 360 26.07 10.39 13.27
N ILE A 361 24.99 9.60 13.13
CA ILE A 361 23.63 10.05 13.43
C ILE A 361 23.02 9.36 14.67
N GLN A 362 23.75 8.40 15.25
CA GLN A 362 23.36 7.64 16.43
C GLN A 362 24.03 8.19 17.71
N PRO A 363 23.45 7.96 18.90
CA PRO A 363 24.08 8.29 20.16
C PRO A 363 25.49 7.72 20.27
N PRO A 364 26.46 8.49 20.82
CA PRO A 364 26.30 9.84 21.38
C PRO A 364 26.39 10.98 20.34
N SER A 365 26.61 10.69 19.06
CA SER A 365 26.94 11.68 18.02
C SER A 365 25.71 12.32 17.36
N GLY A 366 24.56 11.66 17.40
CA GLY A 366 23.31 12.15 16.83
C GLY A 366 22.06 11.59 17.53
N PRO A 367 20.86 12.02 17.10
CA PRO A 367 19.61 11.77 17.82
C PRO A 367 18.92 10.45 17.46
N CYS A 368 19.31 9.78 16.38
CA CYS A 368 18.60 8.60 15.87
C CYS A 368 18.92 7.34 16.67
N SER A 369 17.98 6.40 16.79
CA SER A 369 18.15 5.19 17.62
C SER A 369 19.46 4.44 17.35
N ASN A 370 20.13 4.01 18.43
CA ASN A 370 21.27 3.09 18.36
C ASN A 370 20.89 1.66 17.90
N LEU A 371 19.59 1.40 17.73
CA LEU A 371 19.06 0.15 17.18
C LEU A 371 18.91 0.19 15.66
N ALA A 372 19.08 1.36 15.04
CA ALA A 372 19.09 1.48 13.59
C ALA A 372 20.31 0.76 12.99
N VAL A 373 20.13 0.14 11.83
CA VAL A 373 21.17 -0.58 11.10
C VAL A 373 21.43 0.08 9.75
N PRO A 374 22.66 0.00 9.20
CA PRO A 374 22.94 0.50 7.85
C PRO A 374 22.02 -0.19 6.84
N SER A 375 21.31 0.60 6.04
CA SER A 375 20.39 0.10 5.02
C SER A 375 20.52 0.88 3.72
N PHE A 376 20.29 0.22 2.60
CA PHE A 376 20.14 0.89 1.30
C PHE A 376 18.69 1.33 1.04
N GLY A 377 17.71 0.81 1.78
CA GLY A 377 16.27 0.97 1.55
C GLY A 377 15.52 1.02 2.86
N ALA A 378 15.92 1.97 3.70
CA ALA A 378 15.39 2.12 5.05
C ALA A 378 13.89 2.48 5.02
N GLY A 379 13.12 1.96 5.99
CA GLY A 379 11.69 2.29 6.12
C GLY A 379 11.45 3.77 6.39
N ASN A 380 12.24 4.34 7.30
CA ASN A 380 12.26 5.76 7.61
C ASN A 380 13.33 6.46 6.75
N TYR A 381 13.08 6.58 5.44
CA TYR A 381 13.97 7.28 4.51
C TYR A 381 13.90 8.82 4.66
N GLN A 382 12.91 9.33 5.41
CA GLN A 382 12.79 10.74 5.79
C GLN A 382 13.84 11.15 6.85
N TYR A 383 14.46 10.18 7.54
CA TYR A 383 15.35 10.39 8.69
C TYR A 383 14.68 11.14 9.87
N ILE A 384 13.44 10.75 10.20
CA ILE A 384 12.75 11.22 11.39
C ILE A 384 13.41 10.62 12.64
N CYS A 385 13.88 11.48 13.55
CA CYS A 385 14.50 11.05 14.80
C CYS A 385 14.01 11.87 16.00
N ASP A 386 12.76 11.63 16.43
CA ASP A 386 12.17 12.23 17.63
C ASP A 386 12.03 11.20 18.76
N THR A 387 12.83 11.32 19.80
CA THR A 387 12.86 10.32 20.89
C THR A 387 11.56 10.21 21.66
N THR A 388 10.75 11.29 21.69
CA THR A 388 9.44 11.28 22.34
C THR A 388 8.45 10.48 21.52
N PHE A 389 8.38 10.73 20.21
CA PHE A 389 7.63 9.93 19.26
C PHE A 389 8.06 8.46 19.32
N ASP A 390 9.36 8.18 19.26
CA ASP A 390 9.89 6.81 19.31
C ASP A 390 9.42 6.05 20.55
N SER A 391 9.46 6.70 21.70
CA SER A 391 8.98 6.12 22.96
C SER A 391 7.48 5.85 22.92
N LEU A 392 6.67 6.75 22.36
CA LEU A 392 5.22 6.62 22.27
C LEU A 392 4.81 5.55 21.25
N ALA A 393 5.42 5.55 20.07
CA ALA A 393 5.21 4.54 19.03
C ALA A 393 5.62 3.14 19.51
N THR A 394 6.72 3.02 20.26
CA THR A 394 7.12 1.74 20.89
C THR A 394 6.11 1.29 21.94
N GLN A 395 5.58 2.22 22.75
CA GLN A 395 4.53 1.91 23.72
C GLN A 395 3.21 1.51 23.04
N MET A 396 2.90 2.12 21.90
CA MET A 396 1.74 1.78 21.08
C MET A 396 1.84 0.36 20.53
N GLU A 397 2.96 0.04 19.85
CA GLU A 397 3.16 -1.26 19.20
C GLU A 397 3.18 -2.42 20.20
N PHE A 398 3.82 -2.23 21.36
CA PHE A 398 4.04 -3.30 22.35
C PHE A 398 3.22 -3.14 23.65
N ALA A 399 2.15 -2.33 23.64
CA ALA A 399 1.21 -2.29 24.76
C ALA A 399 0.60 -3.68 25.00
N SER A 400 0.12 -3.98 26.21
CA SER A 400 -0.51 -5.29 26.48
C SER A 400 -1.98 -5.37 26.06
N CYS A 401 -2.57 -4.27 25.59
CA CYS A 401 -3.97 -4.17 25.19
C CYS A 401 -4.14 -3.08 24.12
N VAL A 402 -5.13 -3.26 23.24
CA VAL A 402 -5.47 -2.24 22.22
C VAL A 402 -6.05 -1.01 22.90
N SER A 403 -7.07 -1.19 23.74
CA SER A 403 -7.81 -0.12 24.39
C SER A 403 -8.08 -0.38 25.88
N ALA A 404 -8.38 0.69 26.60
CA ALA A 404 -8.72 0.71 28.02
C ALA A 404 -9.77 1.81 28.34
N PRO A 405 -10.62 1.63 29.35
CA PRO A 405 -11.54 2.68 29.80
C PRO A 405 -10.79 3.96 30.20
N GLY A 406 -11.13 5.09 29.56
CA GLY A 406 -10.47 6.38 29.75
C GLY A 406 -9.51 6.76 28.61
N ASP A 407 -9.36 5.92 27.60
CA ASP A 407 -8.72 6.30 26.34
C ASP A 407 -9.37 7.54 25.70
N PRO A 408 -8.65 8.24 24.80
CA PRO A 408 -9.22 9.36 24.06
C PRO A 408 -10.47 8.94 23.31
N THR A 409 -11.55 9.73 23.43
CA THR A 409 -12.81 9.48 22.74
C THR A 409 -13.24 10.69 21.91
N PRO A 410 -13.85 10.48 20.72
CA PRO A 410 -14.34 11.58 19.90
C PRO A 410 -15.21 12.59 20.67
N GLY A 411 -14.99 13.88 20.43
CA GLY A 411 -15.71 14.99 21.06
C GLY A 411 -15.06 15.56 22.33
N GLN A 412 -13.98 14.97 22.84
CA GLN A 412 -13.22 15.54 23.97
C GLN A 412 -12.41 16.77 23.53
N VAL A 413 -12.53 17.89 24.23
CA VAL A 413 -11.62 19.06 24.03
C VAL A 413 -10.24 18.76 24.60
N THR A 414 -10.19 18.18 25.80
CA THR A 414 -8.96 17.70 26.45
C THR A 414 -8.95 16.18 26.40
N PRO A 415 -8.02 15.54 25.68
CA PRO A 415 -7.95 14.08 25.63
C PRO A 415 -7.63 13.49 27.00
N THR A 416 -8.23 12.35 27.31
CA THR A 416 -7.86 11.52 28.46
C THR A 416 -7.00 10.34 28.02
N PHE A 417 -6.20 9.79 28.91
CA PHE A 417 -5.33 8.65 28.61
C PHE A 417 -5.49 7.58 29.68
N ALA A 418 -5.47 6.32 29.25
CA ALA A 418 -5.64 5.16 30.11
C ALA A 418 -4.49 4.15 29.95
N ASN A 419 -4.27 3.42 31.03
CA ASN A 419 -3.34 2.29 31.07
C ASN A 419 -4.09 0.99 30.84
N CYS A 420 -3.39 -0.01 30.30
CA CYS A 420 -3.94 -1.34 30.19
C CYS A 420 -4.31 -1.91 31.57
N PRO A 421 -5.44 -2.63 31.70
CA PRO A 421 -5.89 -3.18 32.97
C PRO A 421 -4.80 -4.00 33.68
N GLY A 422 -4.54 -3.70 34.95
CA GLY A 422 -3.53 -4.39 35.75
C GLY A 422 -2.08 -4.00 35.45
N THR A 423 -1.85 -2.96 34.63
CA THR A 423 -0.51 -2.47 34.27
C THR A 423 -0.34 -0.98 34.56
N THR A 424 0.88 -0.48 34.46
CA THR A 424 1.20 0.96 34.49
C THR A 424 1.54 1.52 33.11
N THR A 425 1.34 0.73 32.05
CA THR A 425 1.66 1.09 30.67
C THR A 425 0.40 1.56 29.94
N PRO A 426 0.48 2.58 29.07
CA PRO A 426 -0.67 3.03 28.31
C PRO A 426 -1.23 1.93 27.41
N SER A 427 -2.52 2.02 27.08
CA SER A 427 -3.09 1.24 25.97
C SER A 427 -2.45 1.63 24.64
N SER A 428 -2.61 0.76 23.62
CA SER A 428 -2.17 1.08 22.26
C SER A 428 -2.84 2.36 21.76
N THR A 429 -4.14 2.54 22.00
CA THR A 429 -4.90 3.73 21.61
C THR A 429 -4.37 5.00 22.31
N SER A 430 -4.11 4.95 23.62
CA SER A 430 -3.57 6.11 24.35
C SER A 430 -2.16 6.48 23.91
N ALA A 431 -1.29 5.50 23.68
CA ALA A 431 0.07 5.74 23.21
C ALA A 431 0.10 6.22 21.75
N GLY A 432 -0.69 5.59 20.88
CA GLY A 432 -0.81 5.94 19.47
C GLY A 432 -1.36 7.34 19.26
N TYR A 433 -2.41 7.72 19.99
CA TYR A 433 -2.93 9.10 19.95
C TYR A 433 -1.83 10.10 20.28
N ARG A 434 -1.04 9.85 21.33
CA ARG A 434 0.04 10.74 21.76
C ARG A 434 1.19 10.77 20.74
N ALA A 435 1.46 9.66 20.06
CA ALA A 435 2.45 9.59 19.00
C ALA A 435 2.03 10.48 17.82
N GLU A 436 0.79 10.35 17.35
CA GLU A 436 0.24 11.18 16.27
C GLU A 436 0.15 12.67 16.66
N ASP A 437 -0.26 12.96 17.90
CA ASP A 437 -0.29 14.33 18.43
C ASP A 437 1.12 14.96 18.47
N ARG A 438 2.13 14.16 18.81
CA ARG A 438 3.55 14.56 18.74
C ARG A 438 4.01 14.76 17.29
N ALA A 439 3.61 13.88 16.38
CA ALA A 439 3.98 13.96 14.98
C ALA A 439 3.39 15.22 14.32
N GLY A 440 2.09 15.47 14.52
CA GLY A 440 1.38 16.63 14.01
C GLY A 440 1.90 17.95 14.58
N SER A 441 2.13 18.03 15.90
CA SER A 441 2.70 19.24 16.55
C SER A 441 4.13 19.58 16.12
N LYS A 442 4.86 18.64 15.53
CA LYS A 442 6.19 18.87 14.95
C LYS A 442 6.19 18.96 13.43
N ALA A 443 5.03 18.75 12.80
CA ALA A 443 4.87 18.57 11.37
C ALA A 443 5.96 17.64 10.81
N LEU A 444 6.11 16.42 11.37
CA LEU A 444 7.14 15.47 10.93
C LEU A 444 7.03 15.20 9.42
N SER A 445 5.78 15.09 8.96
CA SER A 445 5.29 15.22 7.59
C SER A 445 4.03 16.11 7.58
N VAL A 446 3.45 16.39 6.41
CA VAL A 446 2.14 17.04 6.28
C VAL A 446 1.16 16.12 5.56
N PRO A 447 0.32 15.36 6.29
CA PRO A 447 -0.77 14.58 5.71
C PRO A 447 -1.74 15.48 4.94
N LEU A 448 -2.16 15.06 3.74
CA LEU A 448 -3.01 15.84 2.85
C LEU A 448 -4.43 15.29 2.80
N PHE A 449 -4.59 14.04 2.36
CA PHE A 449 -5.90 13.40 2.22
C PHE A 449 -5.82 11.87 2.25
N THR A 450 -6.97 11.23 2.46
CA THR A 450 -7.17 9.79 2.27
C THR A 450 -8.31 9.54 1.27
N PRO A 451 -8.17 8.61 0.31
CA PRO A 451 -9.20 8.32 -0.67
C PRO A 451 -10.34 7.44 -0.10
N LYS A 452 -11.53 7.62 -0.67
CA LYS A 452 -12.71 6.75 -0.54
C LYS A 452 -12.80 5.91 -1.81
N SER A 453 -11.96 4.89 -1.89
CA SER A 453 -11.66 4.24 -3.16
C SER A 453 -12.81 3.41 -3.72
N GLN A 454 -13.02 3.51 -5.03
CA GLN A 454 -13.81 2.58 -5.85
C GLN A 454 -12.98 2.21 -7.07
N PHE A 455 -13.07 0.96 -7.52
CA PHE A 455 -12.25 0.46 -8.61
C PHE A 455 -13.12 -0.03 -9.77
N GLY A 456 -12.56 -0.01 -10.98
CA GLY A 456 -13.22 -0.47 -12.20
C GLY A 456 -12.61 -1.76 -12.74
N TYR A 457 -13.45 -2.63 -13.29
CA TYR A 457 -13.02 -3.81 -14.04
C TYR A 457 -14.09 -4.24 -15.06
N LEU A 458 -13.72 -5.04 -16.05
CA LEU A 458 -14.64 -5.45 -17.12
C LEU A 458 -15.74 -6.41 -16.60
N SER A 459 -16.98 -6.25 -17.06
CA SER A 459 -18.14 -6.96 -16.50
C SER A 459 -18.24 -8.45 -16.84
N ASN A 460 -17.45 -8.92 -17.81
CA ASN A 460 -17.28 -10.34 -18.11
C ASN A 460 -16.36 -11.06 -17.11
N TRP A 461 -15.76 -10.35 -16.15
CA TRP A 461 -14.95 -10.93 -15.08
C TRP A 461 -15.76 -11.16 -13.81
N GLN A 462 -15.50 -12.29 -13.16
CA GLN A 462 -16.06 -12.71 -11.89
C GLN A 462 -14.94 -13.08 -10.91
N ARG A 463 -15.27 -13.20 -9.62
CA ARG A 463 -14.33 -13.54 -8.54
C ARG A 463 -13.17 -12.54 -8.39
N VAL A 464 -13.41 -11.29 -8.78
CA VAL A 464 -12.55 -10.16 -8.43
C VAL A 464 -12.77 -9.84 -6.95
N VAL A 465 -11.68 -9.84 -6.17
CA VAL A 465 -11.76 -9.74 -4.71
C VAL A 465 -11.54 -8.30 -4.30
N ASN A 466 -12.59 -7.62 -3.82
CA ASN A 466 -12.45 -6.28 -3.28
C ASN A 466 -11.94 -6.35 -1.83
N HIS A 467 -10.61 -6.29 -1.67
CA HIS A 467 -9.95 -6.36 -0.37
C HIS A 467 -10.33 -5.15 0.49
N GLN A 468 -10.73 -5.41 1.74
CA GLN A 468 -11.01 -4.36 2.73
C GLN A 468 -9.81 -3.40 2.82
N GLY A 469 -10.05 -2.12 2.59
CA GLY A 469 -9.03 -1.08 2.67
C GLY A 469 -7.98 -1.02 1.55
N ASN A 470 -7.86 -2.02 0.66
CA ASN A 470 -6.84 -2.03 -0.40
C ASN A 470 -7.40 -2.15 -1.83
N GLY A 471 -8.66 -2.56 -2.01
CA GLY A 471 -9.27 -2.62 -3.34
C GLY A 471 -8.99 -3.91 -4.10
N ILE A 472 -9.02 -3.84 -5.44
CA ILE A 472 -9.04 -5.03 -6.31
C ILE A 472 -7.67 -5.46 -6.84
N ALA A 473 -6.67 -4.58 -6.88
CA ALA A 473 -5.28 -4.98 -7.14
C ALA A 473 -4.68 -5.59 -5.88
N ASN A 474 -4.92 -6.88 -5.71
CA ASN A 474 -4.42 -7.64 -4.58
C ASN A 474 -4.20 -9.11 -4.98
N PHE A 475 -3.38 -9.78 -4.19
CA PHE A 475 -3.04 -11.19 -4.34
C PHE A 475 -4.25 -12.12 -4.53
N ASN A 476 -5.33 -11.92 -3.78
CA ASN A 476 -6.50 -12.80 -3.83
C ASN A 476 -7.31 -12.64 -5.13
N THR A 477 -7.32 -11.43 -5.72
CA THR A 477 -7.89 -11.20 -7.05
C THR A 477 -7.11 -11.98 -8.09
N TRP A 478 -5.78 -11.88 -8.11
CA TRP A 478 -4.96 -12.59 -9.09
C TRP A 478 -5.02 -14.11 -8.92
N LEU A 479 -5.30 -14.62 -7.71
CA LEU A 479 -5.60 -16.04 -7.52
C LEU A 479 -6.96 -16.46 -8.09
N SER A 480 -8.01 -15.66 -7.87
CA SER A 480 -9.40 -16.12 -8.00
C SER A 480 -10.12 -15.64 -9.25
N ALA A 481 -9.68 -14.53 -9.84
CA ALA A 481 -10.38 -13.85 -10.94
C ALA A 481 -10.52 -14.77 -12.16
N TYR A 482 -11.71 -14.76 -12.74
CA TYR A 482 -12.04 -15.62 -13.88
C TYR A 482 -12.96 -14.91 -14.87
N SER A 483 -12.76 -15.17 -16.15
CA SER A 483 -13.73 -14.86 -17.21
C SER A 483 -13.91 -16.07 -18.13
N ALA A 484 -15.15 -16.32 -18.56
CA ALA A 484 -15.42 -17.33 -19.61
C ALA A 484 -15.13 -16.80 -21.02
N THR A 485 -15.00 -15.48 -21.15
CA THR A 485 -14.74 -14.79 -22.42
C THR A 485 -13.68 -13.70 -22.20
N PRO A 486 -12.46 -14.06 -21.75
CA PRO A 486 -11.40 -13.09 -21.56
C PRO A 486 -10.95 -12.52 -22.90
N ALA A 487 -10.43 -11.29 -22.91
CA ALA A 487 -9.87 -10.68 -24.13
C ALA A 487 -8.70 -11.49 -24.68
N GLN A 488 -7.87 -12.04 -23.78
CA GLN A 488 -6.80 -12.98 -24.09
C GLN A 488 -7.04 -14.31 -23.35
N SER A 489 -7.19 -15.40 -24.11
CA SER A 489 -7.48 -16.73 -23.55
C SER A 489 -6.45 -17.12 -22.49
N GLY A 490 -6.92 -17.52 -21.30
CA GLY A 490 -6.08 -17.95 -20.20
C GLY A 490 -5.21 -16.85 -19.58
N THR A 491 -5.39 -15.57 -19.95
CA THR A 491 -4.64 -14.44 -19.40
C THR A 491 -5.50 -13.44 -18.62
N ILE A 492 -5.03 -13.01 -17.44
CA ILE A 492 -5.50 -11.81 -16.74
C ILE A 492 -4.65 -10.63 -17.21
N LEU A 493 -5.27 -9.59 -17.78
CA LEU A 493 -4.61 -8.34 -18.16
C LEU A 493 -4.77 -7.32 -17.03
N GLN A 494 -3.77 -7.25 -16.15
CA GLN A 494 -3.69 -6.27 -15.09
C GLN A 494 -3.09 -4.96 -15.62
N GLY A 495 -3.75 -3.84 -15.37
CA GLY A 495 -3.16 -2.52 -15.60
C GLY A 495 -2.34 -2.11 -14.40
N PHE A 496 -1.12 -1.61 -14.62
CA PHE A 496 -0.34 -0.92 -13.60
C PHE A 496 -0.14 0.53 -14.01
N LYS A 497 -0.64 1.49 -13.23
CA LYS A 497 -0.47 2.92 -13.53
C LYS A 497 0.98 3.42 -13.55
N GLN A 498 1.92 2.62 -13.07
CA GLN A 498 3.35 2.93 -13.00
C GLN A 498 4.21 1.66 -12.89
N SER A 499 5.51 1.78 -13.15
CA SER A 499 6.45 0.67 -13.06
C SER A 499 6.88 0.35 -11.62
N THR A 500 7.45 -0.82 -11.43
CA THR A 500 8.17 -1.23 -10.21
C THR A 500 9.52 -0.49 -10.12
N GLN A 501 10.06 -0.37 -8.91
CA GLN A 501 11.42 0.10 -8.68
C GLN A 501 12.42 -1.04 -8.56
N SER A 502 12.01 -2.18 -7.98
CA SER A 502 12.91 -3.31 -7.81
C SER A 502 12.17 -4.58 -7.40
N LEU A 503 12.48 -5.68 -8.06
CA LEU A 503 12.07 -7.04 -7.65
C LEU A 503 13.00 -7.67 -6.61
N ASN A 504 14.07 -6.98 -6.20
CA ASN A 504 14.95 -7.41 -5.14
C ASN A 504 14.28 -7.26 -3.76
N PRO A 505 14.06 -8.35 -2.99
CA PRO A 505 13.38 -8.30 -1.69
C PRO A 505 14.05 -7.39 -0.64
N TYR A 506 15.35 -7.10 -0.78
CA TYR A 506 16.07 -6.18 0.10
C TYR A 506 15.95 -4.70 -0.32
N ARG A 507 15.37 -4.43 -1.50
CA ARG A 507 15.25 -3.10 -2.11
C ARG A 507 13.80 -2.69 -2.34
N ALA A 508 12.91 -3.66 -2.60
CA ALA A 508 11.48 -3.46 -2.83
C ALA A 508 10.86 -2.64 -1.70
N ASN A 509 10.15 -1.57 -2.06
CA ASN A 509 9.56 -0.65 -1.10
C ASN A 509 8.27 0.02 -1.58
N THR A 510 7.88 -0.15 -2.84
CA THR A 510 6.62 0.35 -3.38
C THR A 510 5.57 -0.77 -3.44
N VAL A 511 4.29 -0.42 -3.42
CA VAL A 511 3.22 -1.42 -3.58
C VAL A 511 3.30 -2.18 -4.89
N TRP A 512 3.76 -1.55 -5.98
CA TRP A 512 3.96 -2.22 -7.26
C TRP A 512 5.06 -3.26 -7.19
N ASP A 513 6.15 -3.00 -6.46
CA ASP A 513 7.17 -4.02 -6.21
C ASP A 513 6.52 -5.24 -5.53
N PHE A 514 5.77 -5.00 -4.46
CA PHE A 514 5.08 -6.05 -3.70
C PHE A 514 3.95 -6.73 -4.46
N TYR A 515 3.27 -6.04 -5.39
CA TYR A 515 2.31 -6.66 -6.31
C TYR A 515 2.96 -7.70 -7.20
N ILE A 516 4.25 -7.57 -7.56
CA ILE A 516 4.96 -8.62 -8.29
C ILE A 516 5.59 -9.63 -7.32
N ILE A 517 6.37 -9.18 -6.33
CA ILE A 517 7.16 -10.10 -5.50
C ILE A 517 6.31 -10.97 -4.57
N ALA A 518 5.16 -10.49 -4.07
CA ALA A 518 4.28 -11.30 -3.23
C ALA A 518 3.48 -12.36 -4.02
N ASN A 519 3.41 -12.23 -5.35
CA ASN A 519 2.90 -13.28 -6.22
C ASN A 519 3.93 -14.38 -6.49
N ILE A 520 5.22 -14.07 -6.32
CA ILE A 520 6.34 -14.99 -6.58
C ILE A 520 6.78 -15.68 -5.28
N TYR A 521 6.97 -14.92 -4.20
CA TYR A 521 7.39 -15.42 -2.89
C TYR A 521 6.22 -15.39 -1.91
N ASP A 522 5.91 -16.51 -1.27
CA ASP A 522 4.88 -16.52 -0.22
C ASP A 522 5.39 -15.86 1.07
N SER A 523 4.45 -15.39 1.89
CA SER A 523 4.63 -15.03 3.30
C SER A 523 4.05 -16.13 4.21
N ILE A 524 4.44 -16.14 5.49
CA ILE A 524 3.99 -17.17 6.45
C ILE A 524 2.46 -17.17 6.58
N ASN A 525 1.87 -15.99 6.76
CA ASN A 525 0.44 -15.77 6.74
C ASN A 525 0.06 -14.73 5.70
N ILE A 526 -1.20 -14.72 5.30
CA ILE A 526 -1.82 -13.62 4.56
C ILE A 526 -3.00 -13.06 5.35
N ALA A 527 -3.33 -11.78 5.14
CA ALA A 527 -4.54 -11.19 5.70
C ALA A 527 -5.78 -11.71 4.97
N ASN A 528 -6.87 -11.94 5.70
CA ASN A 528 -8.16 -12.22 5.08
C ASN A 528 -8.65 -10.97 4.36
N PRO A 529 -8.88 -11.02 3.03
CA PRO A 529 -9.29 -9.85 2.26
C PRO A 529 -10.65 -9.28 2.69
N SER A 530 -11.49 -10.07 3.36
CA SER A 530 -12.79 -9.60 3.88
C SER A 530 -12.75 -9.12 5.32
N SER A 531 -11.64 -9.33 6.03
CA SER A 531 -11.47 -8.97 7.45
C SER A 531 -9.98 -8.90 7.79
N ASN A 532 -9.34 -7.74 7.63
CA ASN A 532 -7.88 -7.65 7.72
C ASN A 532 -7.29 -7.95 9.11
N GLY A 533 -8.12 -7.89 10.17
CA GLY A 533 -7.73 -8.33 11.51
C GLY A 533 -7.63 -9.85 11.67
N GLN A 534 -8.03 -10.63 10.67
CA GLN A 534 -7.93 -12.09 10.66
C GLN A 534 -6.79 -12.53 9.73
N LEU A 535 -5.86 -13.32 10.29
CA LEU A 535 -4.81 -13.98 9.51
C LEU A 535 -5.27 -15.36 9.04
N ILE A 536 -4.78 -15.74 7.87
CA ILE A 536 -4.89 -17.08 7.32
C ILE A 536 -3.50 -17.71 7.37
N GLU A 537 -3.42 -18.90 7.96
CA GLU A 537 -2.23 -19.75 7.91
C GLU A 537 -2.00 -20.13 6.43
N TRP A 538 -0.96 -19.57 5.82
CA TRP A 538 -0.75 -19.67 4.38
C TRP A 538 0.29 -20.74 4.06
N MET A 539 1.53 -20.54 4.53
CA MET A 539 2.59 -21.55 4.46
C MET A 539 2.54 -22.56 5.61
N THR A 540 1.65 -22.37 6.57
CA THR A 540 1.59 -23.12 7.81
C THR A 540 0.28 -23.87 7.97
N VAL A 541 0.27 -24.92 8.79
CA VAL A 541 -0.95 -25.65 9.18
C VAL A 541 -1.47 -25.21 10.55
N ASN A 542 -0.61 -24.59 11.36
CA ASN A 542 -0.94 -24.02 12.64
C ASN A 542 0.17 -23.08 13.13
N SER A 543 -0.23 -22.25 14.09
CA SER A 543 0.69 -21.48 14.93
C SER A 543 0.23 -21.45 16.38
N LEU A 544 1.17 -21.30 17.31
CA LEU A 544 0.95 -21.22 18.75
C LEU A 544 1.83 -20.12 19.35
N GLN A 545 1.28 -19.35 20.29
CA GLN A 545 2.08 -18.47 21.13
C GLN A 545 2.49 -19.21 22.40
N LEU A 546 3.78 -19.20 22.72
CA LEU A 546 4.40 -19.92 23.83
C LEU A 546 5.19 -18.95 24.72
N SER A 547 5.09 -19.16 26.02
CA SER A 547 5.99 -18.60 27.02
C SER A 547 7.33 -19.34 27.03
N ASN A 548 8.37 -18.72 27.59
CA ASN A 548 9.69 -19.36 27.71
C ASN A 548 9.66 -20.66 28.53
N SER A 549 8.75 -20.78 29.49
CA SER A 549 8.59 -22.01 30.30
C SER A 549 8.04 -23.21 29.52
N GLU A 550 7.43 -22.98 28.35
CA GLU A 550 6.88 -24.03 27.49
C GLU A 550 7.88 -24.52 26.44
N LEU A 551 9.05 -23.88 26.34
CA LEU A 551 10.09 -24.24 25.39
C LEU A 551 10.96 -25.39 25.91
N THR A 552 11.33 -26.30 25.01
CA THR A 552 12.21 -27.45 25.31
C THR A 552 13.70 -27.13 25.12
N TYR A 553 14.02 -25.88 24.83
CA TYR A 553 15.36 -25.36 24.59
C TYR A 553 15.51 -23.99 25.28
N GLN A 554 16.74 -23.53 25.44
CA GLN A 554 17.00 -22.17 25.92
C GLN A 554 16.80 -21.18 24.77
N PRO A 555 15.80 -20.28 24.82
CA PRO A 555 15.59 -19.31 23.75
C PRO A 555 16.73 -18.29 23.68
N PRO A 556 16.88 -17.59 22.54
CA PRO A 556 17.83 -16.49 22.42
C PRO A 556 17.72 -15.49 23.59
N PRO A 557 18.84 -14.92 24.08
CA PRO A 557 18.82 -13.95 25.16
C PRO A 557 17.86 -12.78 24.88
N GLY A 558 17.11 -12.37 25.90
CA GLY A 558 16.12 -11.29 25.80
C GLY A 558 14.77 -11.71 25.24
N THR A 559 14.55 -12.99 24.93
CA THR A 559 13.22 -13.49 24.52
C THR A 559 12.22 -13.38 25.67
N VAL A 560 11.04 -12.82 25.40
CA VAL A 560 9.90 -12.71 26.34
C VAL A 560 8.68 -13.52 25.88
N SER A 561 8.56 -13.78 24.57
CA SER A 561 7.46 -14.55 23.97
C SER A 561 7.97 -15.26 22.71
N THR A 562 7.34 -16.36 22.33
CA THR A 562 7.70 -17.12 21.13
C THR A 562 6.45 -17.49 20.33
N PHE A 563 6.47 -17.34 19.00
CA PHE A 563 5.47 -17.94 18.13
C PHE A 563 6.04 -19.18 17.46
N ARG A 564 5.44 -20.34 17.71
CA ARG A 564 5.75 -21.61 17.06
C ARG A 564 4.89 -21.77 15.82
N PHE A 565 5.50 -22.14 14.70
CA PHE A 565 4.83 -22.39 13.44
C PHE A 565 5.15 -23.78 12.92
N SER A 566 4.16 -24.43 12.33
CA SER A 566 4.33 -25.70 11.62
C SER A 566 4.11 -25.46 10.14
N LEU A 567 5.19 -25.51 9.34
CA LEU A 567 5.11 -25.41 7.88
C LEU A 567 4.33 -26.59 7.32
N ARG A 568 3.64 -26.35 6.22
CA ARG A 568 3.07 -27.42 5.41
C ARG A 568 4.20 -28.25 4.78
N ASN A 569 3.88 -29.50 4.48
CA ASN A 569 4.87 -30.44 3.92
C ASN A 569 5.01 -30.38 2.40
N ASP A 570 4.08 -29.70 1.73
CA ASP A 570 3.90 -29.61 0.29
C ASP A 570 4.39 -28.28 -0.31
N LEU A 571 5.26 -27.56 0.41
CA LEU A 571 5.84 -26.31 -0.06
C LEU A 571 7.14 -26.56 -0.84
N PHE A 572 7.17 -26.10 -2.08
CA PHE A 572 8.33 -26.20 -2.97
C PHE A 572 8.60 -24.87 -3.66
N TRP A 573 9.88 -24.56 -3.80
CA TRP A 573 10.37 -23.48 -4.64
C TRP A 573 10.09 -23.79 -6.11
N HIS A 574 10.01 -22.77 -6.97
CA HIS A 574 9.80 -22.89 -8.43
C HIS A 574 10.87 -23.71 -9.16
N ASP A 575 11.95 -24.09 -8.49
CA ASP A 575 13.00 -24.99 -9.01
C ASP A 575 12.85 -26.45 -8.54
N GLY A 576 11.73 -26.77 -7.87
CA GLY A 576 11.41 -28.10 -7.36
C GLY A 576 12.09 -28.45 -6.02
N THR A 577 12.91 -27.57 -5.45
CA THR A 577 13.49 -27.80 -4.11
C THR A 577 12.50 -27.48 -3.01
N LYS A 578 12.60 -28.18 -1.88
CA LYS A 578 11.65 -28.06 -0.78
C LYS A 578 11.87 -26.77 0.02
N VAL A 579 10.78 -26.07 0.36
CA VAL A 579 10.82 -24.96 1.31
C VAL A 579 11.00 -25.52 2.72
N THR A 580 11.90 -24.93 3.50
CA THR A 580 12.18 -25.40 4.86
C THR A 580 12.19 -24.27 5.89
N SER A 581 12.14 -24.65 7.16
CA SER A 581 12.31 -23.74 8.29
C SER A 581 13.64 -22.98 8.28
N TRP A 582 14.69 -23.49 7.61
CA TRP A 582 15.94 -22.77 7.44
C TRP A 582 15.84 -21.61 6.45
N ASP A 583 14.99 -21.73 5.42
CA ASP A 583 14.72 -20.62 4.50
C ASP A 583 13.95 -19.50 5.22
N VAL A 584 13.01 -19.85 6.11
CA VAL A 584 12.32 -18.87 6.96
C VAL A 584 13.31 -18.15 7.89
N LYS A 585 14.19 -18.91 8.56
CA LYS A 585 15.25 -18.33 9.39
C LYS A 585 16.13 -17.39 8.59
N PHE A 586 16.60 -17.82 7.42
CA PHE A 586 17.42 -17.01 6.53
C PHE A 586 16.72 -15.71 6.15
N SER A 587 15.49 -15.81 5.67
CA SER A 587 14.70 -14.67 5.20
C SER A 587 14.52 -13.64 6.30
N PHE A 588 13.98 -14.07 7.44
CA PHE A 588 13.65 -13.15 8.54
C PHE A 588 14.91 -12.53 9.13
N ARG A 589 15.97 -13.33 9.34
CA ARG A 589 17.22 -12.84 9.89
C ARG A 589 17.85 -11.79 8.99
N THR A 590 17.99 -12.11 7.70
CA THR A 590 18.72 -11.25 6.77
C THR A 590 17.94 -10.00 6.39
N LEU A 591 16.62 -10.07 6.20
CA LEU A 591 15.78 -8.89 5.96
C LEU A 591 15.86 -7.91 7.14
N LYS A 592 15.84 -8.43 8.37
CA LYS A 592 16.03 -7.61 9.58
C LYS A 592 17.43 -7.01 9.65
N ASP A 593 18.48 -7.84 9.55
CA ASP A 593 19.87 -7.42 9.76
C ASP A 593 20.37 -6.44 8.70
N THR A 594 19.77 -6.43 7.50
CA THR A 594 20.07 -5.47 6.42
C THR A 594 19.19 -4.22 6.44
N GLY A 595 18.23 -4.13 7.37
CA GLY A 595 17.28 -3.01 7.45
C GLY A 595 16.43 -2.85 6.19
N ALA A 596 16.08 -3.95 5.52
CA ALA A 596 15.19 -3.92 4.37
C ALA A 596 13.80 -3.38 4.78
N PHE A 597 13.10 -2.70 3.86
CA PHE A 597 11.78 -2.11 4.10
C PHE A 597 10.79 -3.10 4.74
N GLN A 598 10.61 -4.28 4.14
CA GLN A 598 9.76 -5.34 4.71
C GLN A 598 10.32 -5.98 5.99
N GLY A 599 11.60 -5.77 6.31
CA GLY A 599 12.23 -6.29 7.53
C GLY A 599 11.90 -5.47 8.79
N THR A 600 11.29 -4.29 8.65
CA THR A 600 10.92 -3.40 9.77
C THR A 600 9.99 -4.10 10.77
N VAL A 601 9.03 -4.90 10.29
CA VAL A 601 8.09 -5.69 11.10
C VAL A 601 8.76 -6.79 11.93
N LEU A 602 10.02 -7.12 11.63
CA LEU A 602 10.83 -8.10 12.36
C LEU A 602 11.62 -7.45 13.50
N ALA A 603 11.44 -6.16 13.78
CA ALA A 603 12.10 -5.45 14.89
C ALA A 603 12.07 -6.19 16.24
N PRO A 604 10.93 -6.76 16.71
CA PRO A 604 10.89 -7.48 17.98
C PRO A 604 11.57 -8.86 17.93
N MET A 605 11.89 -9.40 16.75
CA MET A 605 12.48 -10.73 16.63
C MET A 605 13.91 -10.76 17.19
N THR A 606 14.19 -11.63 18.14
CA THR A 606 15.56 -11.88 18.63
C THR A 606 16.32 -12.83 17.71
N ASP A 607 15.70 -13.96 17.35
CA ASP A 607 16.15 -14.89 16.32
C ASP A 607 14.99 -15.81 15.89
N VAL A 608 15.24 -16.64 14.87
CA VAL A 608 14.42 -17.80 14.54
C VAL A 608 15.13 -19.07 15.02
N THR A 609 14.47 -19.85 15.87
CA THR A 609 14.95 -21.17 16.28
C THR A 609 14.31 -22.26 15.43
N VAL A 610 15.13 -23.01 14.69
CA VAL A 610 14.65 -24.13 13.87
C VAL A 610 14.62 -25.41 14.72
N LEU A 611 13.45 -26.03 14.83
CA LEU A 611 13.24 -27.28 15.58
C LEU A 611 13.31 -28.51 14.68
N SER A 612 12.83 -28.36 13.45
CA SER A 612 12.87 -29.38 12.40
C SER A 612 12.76 -28.70 11.02
N PRO A 613 12.90 -29.44 9.90
CA PRO A 613 12.71 -28.86 8.56
C PRO A 613 11.36 -28.16 8.33
N THR A 614 10.33 -28.47 9.12
CA THR A 614 8.98 -27.93 8.97
C THR A 614 8.42 -27.35 10.27
N GLN A 615 9.25 -27.12 11.28
CA GLN A 615 8.82 -26.51 12.52
C GLN A 615 9.88 -25.55 13.04
N PHE A 616 9.45 -24.34 13.34
CA PHE A 616 10.32 -23.27 13.81
C PHE A 616 9.59 -22.37 14.78
N ASP A 617 10.39 -21.67 15.56
CA ASP A 617 9.98 -20.71 16.55
C ASP A 617 10.54 -19.34 16.18
N VAL A 618 9.68 -18.33 16.12
CA VAL A 618 10.09 -16.93 16.04
C VAL A 618 10.11 -16.38 17.46
N ASN A 619 11.31 -16.14 17.99
CA ASN A 619 11.52 -15.70 19.36
C ASN A 619 11.52 -14.17 19.42
N LEU A 620 10.75 -13.55 20.32
CA LEU A 620 10.53 -12.10 20.37
C LEU A 620 10.99 -11.49 21.70
N ASN A 621 11.53 -10.27 21.67
CA ASN A 621 11.87 -9.48 22.88
C ASN A 621 10.74 -8.56 23.35
N ALA A 622 9.70 -8.39 22.54
CA ALA A 622 8.49 -7.65 22.87
C ALA A 622 7.32 -8.23 22.06
N VAL A 623 6.10 -8.09 22.57
CA VAL A 623 4.87 -8.51 21.89
C VAL A 623 3.74 -7.58 22.30
N GLY A 624 2.95 -7.13 21.33
CA GLY A 624 1.70 -6.39 21.53
C GLY A 624 0.55 -6.98 20.70
N PRO A 625 -0.62 -6.33 20.73
CA PRO A 625 -1.83 -6.79 20.06
C PRO A 625 -1.69 -6.99 18.55
N PHE A 626 -0.86 -6.18 17.90
CA PHE A 626 -0.71 -6.17 16.45
C PHE A 626 0.46 -7.02 15.96
N THR A 627 1.40 -7.37 16.84
CA THR A 627 2.67 -7.99 16.46
C THR A 627 2.50 -9.20 15.55
N ARG A 628 1.50 -10.07 15.77
CA ARG A 628 1.30 -11.24 14.88
C ARG A 628 0.81 -10.87 13.47
N LEU A 629 0.03 -9.79 13.32
CA LEU A 629 -0.50 -9.33 12.03
C LEU A 629 0.64 -8.98 11.06
N THR A 630 1.67 -8.30 11.55
CA THR A 630 2.77 -7.79 10.74
C THR A 630 3.98 -8.72 10.73
N LEU A 631 4.30 -9.42 11.83
CA LEU A 631 5.48 -10.31 11.94
C LEU A 631 5.55 -11.40 10.85
N THR A 632 4.40 -11.84 10.34
CA THR A 632 4.30 -12.94 9.37
C THR A 632 4.17 -12.50 7.91
N SER A 633 4.15 -11.19 7.64
CA SER A 633 3.99 -10.62 6.29
C SER A 633 5.24 -10.61 5.40
N PRO A 634 6.51 -10.64 5.91
CA PRO A 634 7.67 -10.63 5.03
C PRO A 634 7.71 -11.83 4.10
N THR A 635 8.20 -11.61 2.88
CA THR A 635 8.41 -12.67 1.89
C THR A 635 9.46 -13.68 2.37
N VAL A 636 9.17 -14.96 2.18
CA VAL A 636 10.13 -16.04 2.41
C VAL A 636 10.93 -16.28 1.13
N ILE A 637 12.24 -16.12 1.23
CA ILE A 637 13.19 -16.23 0.12
C ILE A 637 14.14 -17.43 0.32
N PRO A 638 14.55 -18.10 -0.77
CA PRO A 638 15.38 -19.30 -0.71
C PRO A 638 16.84 -19.00 -0.33
N GLY A 639 17.30 -19.52 0.82
CA GLY A 639 18.66 -19.25 1.30
C GLY A 639 19.76 -19.72 0.33
N ARG A 640 19.47 -20.75 -0.48
CA ARG A 640 20.39 -21.26 -1.51
C ARG A 640 20.79 -20.24 -2.57
N TYR A 641 19.97 -19.21 -2.83
CA TYR A 641 20.29 -18.18 -3.82
C TYR A 641 20.86 -16.91 -3.18
N TRP A 642 20.40 -16.60 -1.97
CA TRP A 642 20.65 -15.30 -1.32
C TRP A 642 21.75 -15.34 -0.26
N SER A 643 22.17 -16.52 0.21
CA SER A 643 23.25 -16.67 1.19
C SER A 643 24.62 -16.27 0.63
N ALA A 644 25.38 -15.50 1.42
CA ALA A 644 26.72 -15.04 1.05
C ALA A 644 27.75 -16.18 0.95
N SER A 645 27.69 -17.14 1.88
CA SER A 645 28.77 -18.12 2.09
C SER A 645 28.35 -19.55 1.80
N CYS A 646 27.04 -19.81 1.65
CA CYS A 646 26.50 -21.15 1.54
C CYS A 646 25.61 -21.34 0.30
N ALA A 647 25.67 -20.47 -0.70
CA ALA A 647 24.80 -20.59 -1.88
C ALA A 647 24.92 -21.95 -2.62
N GLY A 648 23.86 -22.30 -3.33
CA GLY A 648 23.76 -23.51 -4.17
C GLY A 648 23.87 -24.80 -3.37
N THR A 649 24.68 -25.74 -3.86
CA THR A 649 24.80 -27.10 -3.31
C THR A 649 25.30 -27.14 -1.86
N ILE A 650 25.99 -26.10 -1.40
CA ILE A 650 26.44 -25.98 -0.01
C ILE A 650 25.22 -25.86 0.93
N TRP A 651 24.27 -24.97 0.59
CA TRP A 651 23.01 -24.81 1.31
C TRP A 651 22.25 -26.15 1.33
N ASP A 652 22.10 -26.75 0.15
CA ASP A 652 21.36 -27.99 -0.02
C ASP A 652 21.96 -29.13 0.83
N GLY A 653 23.29 -29.22 0.90
CA GLY A 653 24.00 -30.18 1.75
C GLY A 653 23.73 -29.97 3.24
N PHE A 654 23.72 -28.72 3.71
CA PHE A 654 23.41 -28.40 5.10
C PHE A 654 21.94 -28.65 5.47
N VAL A 655 21.01 -28.31 4.57
CA VAL A 655 19.59 -28.62 4.74
C VAL A 655 19.37 -30.13 4.81
N ALA A 656 20.00 -30.90 3.92
CA ALA A 656 19.92 -32.36 3.93
C ALA A 656 20.50 -32.95 5.24
N ALA A 657 21.59 -32.38 5.75
CA ALA A 657 22.19 -32.72 7.04
C ALA A 657 21.37 -32.21 8.25
N ARG A 658 20.28 -31.46 8.02
CA ARG A 658 19.45 -30.82 9.03
C ARG A 658 20.23 -29.89 9.97
N ASN A 659 21.24 -29.22 9.44
CA ASN A 659 22.14 -28.37 10.20
C ASN A 659 22.70 -27.24 9.32
N VAL A 660 21.90 -26.20 9.09
CA VAL A 660 22.37 -24.96 8.45
C VAL A 660 23.02 -24.06 9.51
N PRO A 661 24.34 -23.82 9.46
CA PRO A 661 25.01 -22.99 10.47
C PRO A 661 24.62 -21.52 10.35
N ASN A 662 24.72 -20.79 11.46
CA ASN A 662 24.40 -19.35 11.50
C ASN A 662 25.23 -18.52 10.50
N SER A 663 26.45 -18.96 10.14
CA SER A 663 27.27 -18.31 9.11
C SER A 663 26.65 -18.30 7.71
N CYS A 664 25.67 -19.19 7.44
CA CYS A 664 24.90 -19.20 6.20
C CYS A 664 23.73 -18.20 6.21
N ASN A 665 23.30 -17.72 7.39
CA ASN A 665 22.18 -16.79 7.56
C ASN A 665 22.62 -15.32 7.42
N VAL A 666 23.42 -15.06 6.38
CA VAL A 666 23.95 -13.73 6.02
C VAL A 666 23.64 -13.51 4.55
N ALA A 667 23.01 -12.38 4.23
CA ALA A 667 22.74 -12.02 2.84
C ALA A 667 24.05 -11.73 2.10
N ASP A 668 24.11 -12.16 0.85
CA ASP A 668 25.20 -11.83 -0.06
C ASP A 668 25.32 -10.30 -0.23
N PRO A 669 26.43 -9.67 0.18
CA PRO A 669 26.60 -8.22 0.12
C PRO A 669 26.49 -7.63 -1.29
N ALA A 670 26.77 -8.42 -2.33
CA ALA A 670 26.58 -7.98 -3.72
C ALA A 670 25.09 -7.96 -4.10
N LYS A 671 24.30 -8.88 -3.56
CA LYS A 671 22.87 -9.03 -3.88
C LYS A 671 21.97 -8.02 -3.17
N ILE A 672 22.45 -7.34 -2.14
CA ILE A 672 21.69 -6.29 -1.44
C ILE A 672 21.97 -4.87 -1.97
N GLN A 673 22.88 -4.73 -2.94
CA GLN A 673 23.23 -3.42 -3.51
C GLN A 673 22.05 -2.82 -4.29
N PRO A 674 21.93 -1.47 -4.34
CA PRO A 674 20.88 -0.81 -5.12
C PRO A 674 20.81 -1.21 -6.60
N GLY A 675 21.96 -1.47 -7.22
CA GLY A 675 22.03 -1.85 -8.63
C GLY A 675 21.90 -3.35 -8.92
N TYR A 676 21.69 -4.20 -7.90
CA TYR A 676 21.61 -5.64 -8.13
C TYR A 676 20.24 -6.04 -8.68
N ASP A 677 20.23 -6.57 -9.91
CA ASP A 677 19.05 -7.08 -10.59
C ASP A 677 18.92 -8.60 -10.40
N PRO A 678 18.00 -9.08 -9.53
CA PRO A 678 17.82 -10.51 -9.31
C PRO A 678 17.19 -11.23 -10.52
N LEU A 679 16.46 -10.51 -11.36
CA LEU A 679 15.77 -11.08 -12.52
C LEU A 679 16.78 -11.43 -13.61
N LEU A 680 17.67 -10.48 -13.94
CA LEU A 680 18.76 -10.69 -14.90
C LEU A 680 19.70 -11.83 -14.47
N ASN A 681 19.87 -12.01 -13.15
CA ASN A 681 20.68 -13.08 -12.58
C ASN A 681 19.94 -14.43 -12.44
N GLY A 682 18.66 -14.50 -12.83
CA GLY A 682 17.88 -15.73 -12.85
C GLY A 682 17.61 -16.33 -11.46
N ILE A 683 17.57 -15.49 -10.42
CA ILE A 683 17.34 -15.94 -9.02
C ILE A 683 15.97 -15.55 -8.46
N VAL A 684 15.11 -14.93 -9.27
CA VAL A 684 13.70 -14.68 -8.90
C VAL A 684 12.92 -15.98 -8.97
N LYS A 685 13.02 -16.77 -7.91
CA LYS A 685 12.45 -18.11 -7.77
C LYS A 685 11.83 -18.23 -6.38
N GLY A 686 10.51 -18.18 -6.31
CA GLY A 686 9.80 -18.23 -5.05
C GLY A 686 8.98 -19.51 -4.88
N SER A 687 8.09 -19.51 -3.90
CA SER A 687 7.19 -20.63 -3.59
C SER A 687 5.75 -20.38 -4.02
N GLY A 688 5.49 -19.15 -4.47
CA GLY A 688 4.18 -18.59 -4.71
C GLY A 688 3.47 -19.14 -5.95
N PRO A 689 2.25 -18.65 -6.21
CA PRO A 689 1.38 -19.13 -7.27
C PRO A 689 1.90 -18.86 -8.68
N TRP A 690 2.79 -17.88 -8.82
CA TRP A 690 3.19 -17.35 -10.10
C TRP A 690 4.71 -17.42 -10.29
N VAL A 691 5.14 -18.03 -11.39
CA VAL A 691 6.54 -18.12 -11.82
C VAL A 691 6.78 -17.09 -12.91
N CYS A 692 7.94 -16.45 -12.90
CA CYS A 692 8.36 -15.56 -13.97
C CYS A 692 8.36 -16.27 -15.33
N GLN A 693 7.74 -15.68 -16.37
CA GLN A 693 7.82 -16.16 -17.75
C GLN A 693 8.46 -15.12 -18.68
N SER A 694 9.54 -15.51 -19.35
CA SER A 694 10.28 -14.61 -20.24
C SER A 694 9.49 -14.26 -21.50
N SER A 695 9.92 -13.23 -22.24
CA SER A 695 9.35 -12.85 -23.54
C SER A 695 9.36 -13.96 -24.61
N THR A 696 10.18 -15.00 -24.42
CA THR A 696 10.24 -16.19 -25.29
C THR A 696 9.37 -17.36 -24.80
N GLY A 697 8.62 -17.16 -23.71
CA GLY A 697 7.75 -18.18 -23.11
C GLY A 697 8.46 -19.15 -22.14
N VAL A 698 9.77 -18.98 -21.91
CA VAL A 698 10.52 -19.83 -20.97
C VAL A 698 10.19 -19.41 -19.53
N ARG A 699 9.72 -20.37 -18.73
CA ARG A 699 9.37 -20.21 -17.30
C ARG A 699 10.61 -20.30 -16.40
N GLY A 700 10.66 -19.49 -15.35
CA GLY A 700 11.72 -19.45 -14.34
C GLY A 700 13.00 -18.71 -14.75
N VAL A 701 13.01 -18.02 -15.90
CA VAL A 701 14.21 -17.37 -16.47
C VAL A 701 14.09 -15.85 -16.60
N GLY A 702 12.88 -15.29 -16.52
CA GLY A 702 12.63 -13.84 -16.57
C GLY A 702 11.12 -13.57 -16.56
N CYS A 703 10.67 -12.37 -16.26
CA CYS A 703 9.25 -11.96 -16.37
C CYS A 703 9.07 -10.62 -17.07
N ASP A 704 10.15 -9.89 -17.35
CA ASP A 704 10.09 -8.58 -17.98
C ASP A 704 9.95 -8.71 -19.50
N SER A 705 9.15 -7.82 -20.09
CA SER A 705 8.98 -7.67 -21.54
C SER A 705 10.23 -7.15 -22.28
N LYS A 706 11.18 -6.52 -21.57
CA LYS A 706 12.41 -5.98 -22.17
C LYS A 706 13.26 -7.08 -22.76
N ALA A 707 13.81 -6.80 -23.94
CA ALA A 707 14.66 -7.74 -24.67
C ALA A 707 16.00 -8.01 -23.96
N ASP A 708 16.46 -7.08 -23.11
CA ASP A 708 17.71 -7.23 -22.35
C ASP A 708 17.55 -8.04 -21.06
N GLY A 709 16.32 -8.41 -20.68
CA GLY A 709 16.02 -9.22 -19.49
C GLY A 709 16.22 -8.49 -18.16
N THR A 710 16.44 -7.18 -18.17
CA THR A 710 16.52 -6.37 -16.95
C THR A 710 15.14 -6.22 -16.30
N GLN A 711 15.08 -6.08 -14.97
CA GLN A 711 13.84 -5.83 -14.23
C GLN A 711 13.27 -4.43 -14.47
N ASN A 712 12.01 -4.20 -14.09
CA ASN A 712 11.25 -2.95 -14.21
C ASN A 712 11.00 -2.55 -15.67
N PRO A 713 9.89 -3.02 -16.28
CA PRO A 713 9.56 -2.69 -17.65
C PRO A 713 9.33 -1.18 -17.80
N ASP A 714 9.71 -0.63 -18.95
CA ASP A 714 9.39 0.75 -19.31
C ASP A 714 7.87 0.90 -19.55
N ILE A 715 7.40 2.14 -19.67
CA ILE A 715 6.02 2.45 -20.07
C ILE A 715 5.70 1.75 -21.40
N GLY A 716 4.58 1.02 -21.44
CA GLY A 716 4.15 0.20 -22.56
C GLY A 716 4.71 -1.24 -22.54
N GLY A 717 5.68 -1.52 -21.67
CA GLY A 717 6.15 -2.86 -21.35
C GLY A 717 5.23 -3.58 -20.37
N SER A 718 5.60 -4.80 -19.99
CA SER A 718 4.83 -5.61 -19.04
C SER A 718 5.68 -6.60 -18.26
N TYR A 719 5.13 -7.04 -17.12
CA TYR A 719 5.52 -8.30 -16.50
C TYR A 719 4.62 -9.42 -16.99
N THR A 720 5.19 -10.58 -17.30
CA THR A 720 4.46 -11.82 -17.57
C THR A 720 4.81 -12.86 -16.53
N LEU A 721 3.80 -13.28 -15.77
CA LEU A 721 3.90 -14.39 -14.84
C LEU A 721 3.04 -15.55 -15.32
N ALA A 722 3.58 -16.76 -15.28
CA ALA A 722 2.88 -17.99 -15.58
C ALA A 722 2.53 -18.73 -14.30
N ARG A 723 1.36 -19.35 -14.26
CA ARG A 723 0.93 -20.16 -13.13
C ARG A 723 1.94 -21.28 -12.83
N TYR A 724 2.28 -21.43 -11.55
CA TYR A 724 3.12 -22.54 -11.11
C TYR A 724 2.33 -23.85 -11.16
N GLY A 725 2.68 -24.71 -12.12
CA GLY A 725 1.88 -25.87 -12.51
C GLY A 725 1.06 -25.72 -13.78
N LEU A 726 1.31 -24.68 -14.58
CA LEU A 726 0.82 -24.64 -15.96
C LEU A 726 1.22 -25.92 -16.71
N GLY A 727 0.25 -26.54 -17.39
CA GLY A 727 0.40 -27.85 -18.05
C GLY A 727 0.17 -29.07 -17.13
N HIS A 728 -0.10 -28.86 -15.84
CA HIS A 728 -0.49 -29.91 -14.89
C HIS A 728 -1.93 -29.71 -14.40
N ALA A 729 -2.57 -30.78 -13.93
CA ALA A 729 -3.83 -30.65 -13.22
C ALA A 729 -3.58 -29.99 -11.84
N PRO A 730 -4.48 -29.12 -11.32
CA PRO A 730 -4.32 -28.52 -10.01
C PRO A 730 -4.07 -29.58 -8.92
N GLY A 731 -2.98 -29.42 -8.17
CA GLY A 731 -2.60 -30.35 -7.09
C GLY A 731 -2.11 -31.72 -7.56
N SER A 732 -1.82 -31.92 -8.85
CA SER A 732 -1.36 -33.21 -9.38
C SER A 732 0.14 -33.48 -9.16
N SER A 733 0.93 -32.46 -8.87
CA SER A 733 2.35 -32.59 -8.48
C SER A 733 2.63 -31.76 -7.25
N LEU A 734 3.32 -32.33 -6.27
CA LEU A 734 3.79 -31.56 -5.11
C LEU A 734 4.94 -30.62 -5.48
N THR A 735 5.79 -31.02 -6.43
CA THR A 735 7.02 -30.31 -6.78
C THR A 735 6.86 -29.33 -7.92
N ASP A 736 5.79 -29.43 -8.70
CA ASP A 736 5.61 -28.67 -9.94
C ASP A 736 4.21 -28.08 -10.09
N SER A 737 3.41 -28.02 -9.02
CA SER A 737 2.12 -27.33 -9.03
C SER A 737 1.84 -26.62 -7.72
N TYR A 738 1.26 -25.43 -7.80
CA TYR A 738 0.93 -24.63 -6.62
C TYR A 738 -0.49 -24.90 -6.11
N PHE A 739 -0.60 -25.18 -4.80
CA PHE A 739 -1.88 -25.23 -4.12
C PHE A 739 -1.75 -25.08 -2.59
N HIS A 740 -2.52 -24.17 -1.98
CA HIS A 740 -2.53 -23.97 -0.51
C HIS A 740 -3.75 -24.54 0.21
N SER A 741 -4.52 -25.42 -0.41
CA SER A 741 -5.46 -26.29 0.32
C SER A 741 -5.18 -27.77 0.01
N ASN A 742 -6.16 -28.69 0.12
CA ASN A 742 -5.94 -30.08 -0.31
C ASN A 742 -6.29 -30.26 -1.80
N GLY A 743 -5.61 -31.16 -2.52
CA GLY A 743 -5.84 -31.37 -3.96
C GLY A 743 -7.30 -31.69 -4.32
N ALA A 744 -8.07 -32.30 -3.41
CA ALA A 744 -9.51 -32.52 -3.62
C ALA A 744 -10.34 -31.23 -3.52
N LEU A 745 -9.99 -30.29 -2.64
CA LEU A 745 -10.58 -28.95 -2.56
C LEU A 745 -10.17 -28.12 -3.78
N ALA A 746 -8.96 -28.33 -4.31
CA ALA A 746 -8.54 -27.78 -5.60
C ALA A 746 -9.51 -28.24 -6.68
N LEU A 747 -9.63 -29.55 -6.86
CA LEU A 747 -10.48 -30.13 -7.86
C LEU A 747 -11.95 -29.76 -7.64
N TRP A 748 -12.42 -29.69 -6.40
CA TRP A 748 -13.77 -29.26 -6.03
C TRP A 748 -14.05 -27.79 -6.41
N ALA A 749 -13.17 -26.87 -6.01
CA ALA A 749 -13.31 -25.44 -6.25
C ALA A 749 -13.18 -25.10 -7.73
N TRP A 750 -12.26 -25.79 -8.42
CA TRP A 750 -12.13 -25.72 -9.86
C TRP A 750 -13.41 -26.27 -10.49
N SER A 751 -13.78 -27.53 -10.24
CA SER A 751 -14.95 -28.23 -10.83
C SER A 751 -16.31 -27.52 -10.67
N GLY A 752 -16.40 -26.50 -9.81
CA GLY A 752 -17.66 -25.81 -9.52
C GLY A 752 -18.65 -26.71 -8.78
N ASN A 753 -18.14 -27.69 -8.05
CA ASN A 753 -18.91 -28.67 -7.29
C ASN A 753 -19.73 -27.99 -6.19
N ASN A 754 -20.98 -28.42 -6.01
CA ASN A 754 -21.93 -27.83 -5.07
C ASN A 754 -22.47 -28.84 -4.03
N GLY A 755 -21.90 -30.05 -3.97
CA GLY A 755 -22.24 -31.10 -3.01
C GLY A 755 -23.38 -32.02 -3.44
N ASP A 756 -23.90 -31.88 -4.67
CA ASP A 756 -24.83 -32.85 -5.28
C ASP A 756 -24.05 -33.92 -6.05
N PHE A 757 -23.99 -35.13 -5.50
CA PHE A 757 -23.28 -36.28 -6.10
C PHE A 757 -23.61 -36.52 -7.59
N THR A 758 -24.83 -36.26 -8.04
CA THR A 758 -25.22 -36.53 -9.43
C THR A 758 -24.65 -35.48 -10.39
N HIS A 759 -24.69 -34.21 -10.00
CA HIS A 759 -24.08 -33.11 -10.78
C HIS A 759 -22.55 -33.09 -10.63
N ASP A 760 -22.06 -33.35 -9.43
CA ASP A 760 -20.65 -33.36 -9.08
C ASP A 760 -19.90 -34.49 -9.78
N PHE A 761 -20.48 -35.70 -9.84
CA PHE A 761 -19.88 -36.82 -10.56
C PHE A 761 -19.75 -36.52 -12.06
N ILE A 762 -20.75 -35.84 -12.64
CA ILE A 762 -20.70 -35.39 -14.04
C ILE A 762 -19.62 -34.31 -14.21
N ASN A 763 -19.55 -33.31 -13.33
CA ASN A 763 -18.53 -32.25 -13.40
C ASN A 763 -17.10 -32.79 -13.23
N PHE A 764 -16.86 -33.70 -12.27
CA PHE A 764 -15.58 -34.41 -12.14
C PHE A 764 -15.26 -35.23 -13.39
N SER A 765 -16.24 -35.92 -13.96
CA SER A 765 -16.06 -36.68 -15.21
C SER A 765 -15.75 -35.77 -16.40
N VAL A 766 -16.30 -34.55 -16.44
CA VAL A 766 -16.01 -33.53 -17.46
C VAL A 766 -14.60 -32.97 -17.26
N VAL A 767 -14.22 -32.55 -16.04
CA VAL A 767 -12.86 -32.09 -15.71
C VAL A 767 -11.83 -33.14 -16.13
N ALA A 768 -12.05 -34.41 -15.74
CA ALA A 768 -11.17 -35.53 -16.10
C ALA A 768 -11.06 -35.77 -17.61
N ARG A 769 -12.11 -35.47 -18.39
CA ARG A 769 -12.09 -35.54 -19.86
C ARG A 769 -11.39 -34.35 -20.51
N CYS A 770 -11.33 -33.22 -19.83
CA CYS A 770 -10.75 -31.98 -20.36
C CYS A 770 -9.25 -31.84 -20.05
N VAL A 771 -8.74 -32.56 -19.05
CA VAL A 771 -7.29 -32.64 -18.75
C VAL A 771 -6.52 -33.14 -19.99
N GLY A 772 -5.54 -32.34 -20.45
CA GLY A 772 -4.67 -32.70 -21.58
C GLY A 772 -5.29 -32.53 -22.98
N GLN A 773 -6.48 -31.92 -23.10
CA GLN A 773 -7.12 -31.61 -24.38
C GLN A 773 -6.66 -30.25 -24.92
N ALA A 774 -6.40 -30.15 -26.23
CA ALA A 774 -5.94 -28.90 -26.87
C ALA A 774 -6.98 -27.77 -26.77
N VAL A 775 -6.53 -26.54 -26.52
CA VAL A 775 -7.34 -25.31 -26.39
C VAL A 775 -8.03 -24.91 -27.72
N THR A 776 -7.66 -25.54 -28.84
CA THR A 776 -8.18 -25.21 -30.17
C THR A 776 -9.56 -25.84 -30.44
N GLY A 777 -10.62 -25.04 -30.30
CA GLY A 777 -11.87 -25.05 -31.09
C GLY A 777 -12.74 -26.32 -31.22
N GLY A 778 -12.35 -27.47 -30.67
CA GLY A 778 -13.02 -28.76 -30.91
C GLY A 778 -13.61 -29.45 -29.68
N SER A 779 -13.34 -28.96 -28.47
CA SER A 779 -13.70 -29.59 -27.19
C SER A 779 -14.91 -28.90 -26.54
N THR A 780 -16.10 -29.17 -27.07
CA THR A 780 -17.37 -28.65 -26.55
C THR A 780 -17.55 -29.01 -25.08
N GLY A 781 -17.65 -28.00 -24.19
CA GLY A 781 -17.82 -28.19 -22.74
C GLY A 781 -16.53 -28.19 -21.92
N CYS A 782 -15.35 -28.05 -22.54
CA CYS A 782 -14.07 -28.04 -21.85
C CYS A 782 -13.43 -26.65 -21.65
N GLY A 783 -13.98 -25.58 -22.21
CA GLY A 783 -13.34 -24.25 -22.21
C GLY A 783 -12.95 -23.73 -20.82
N HIS A 784 -13.85 -23.86 -19.84
CA HIS A 784 -13.58 -23.49 -18.44
C HIS A 784 -12.47 -24.33 -17.79
N TRP A 785 -12.33 -25.59 -18.20
CA TRP A 785 -11.34 -26.54 -17.68
C TRP A 785 -9.99 -26.44 -18.39
N GLN A 786 -9.98 -26.10 -19.67
CA GLN A 786 -8.77 -26.03 -20.48
C GLN A 786 -7.96 -24.77 -20.21
N GLN A 787 -8.63 -23.71 -19.75
CA GLN A 787 -8.01 -22.50 -19.21
C GLN A 787 -7.73 -22.80 -17.73
N GLY A 788 -6.47 -23.00 -17.34
CA GLY A 788 -6.13 -23.25 -15.94
C GLY A 788 -6.06 -24.72 -15.46
N ILE A 789 -6.30 -25.75 -16.29
CA ILE A 789 -5.95 -27.15 -15.96
C ILE A 789 -5.22 -27.79 -17.14
N GLY A 790 -3.94 -28.12 -16.97
CA GLY A 790 -3.27 -29.10 -17.84
C GLY A 790 -3.02 -28.74 -19.31
N GLY A 791 -3.36 -27.54 -19.79
CA GLY A 791 -3.16 -27.14 -21.19
C GLY A 791 -1.81 -26.43 -21.39
N ASP A 792 -0.98 -26.94 -22.30
CA ASP A 792 0.11 -26.14 -22.88
C ASP A 792 -0.48 -25.25 -23.99
N VAL A 793 -0.02 -23.99 -24.08
CA VAL A 793 -0.49 -23.00 -25.07
C VAL A 793 -0.29 -23.49 -26.51
N ASN A 794 0.61 -24.47 -26.68
CA ASN A 794 1.02 -25.05 -27.96
C ASN A 794 0.42 -26.43 -28.28
N GLY A 795 -0.55 -26.92 -27.50
CA GLY A 795 -1.35 -28.11 -27.87
C GLY A 795 -0.63 -29.47 -27.77
N ALA A 796 0.51 -29.57 -27.09
CA ALA A 796 1.12 -30.86 -26.78
C ALA A 796 0.48 -31.48 -25.53
N ALA A 797 -0.04 -32.70 -25.67
CA ALA A 797 -0.62 -33.44 -24.54
C ALA A 797 0.49 -33.98 -23.63
N THR A 798 0.66 -33.39 -22.44
CA THR A 798 1.50 -33.96 -21.38
C THR A 798 0.69 -34.92 -20.52
N LYS A 799 1.21 -36.14 -20.37
CA LYS A 799 0.59 -37.20 -19.55
C LYS A 799 0.80 -36.90 -18.06
N VAL A 800 -0.26 -37.01 -17.25
CA VAL A 800 -0.17 -36.96 -15.78
C VAL A 800 -0.53 -38.34 -15.23
N ASP A 801 0.35 -38.93 -14.41
CA ASP A 801 0.03 -40.09 -13.60
C ASP A 801 -0.65 -39.61 -12.31
N VAL A 802 -1.87 -40.06 -12.06
CA VAL A 802 -2.61 -39.77 -10.83
C VAL A 802 -2.09 -40.73 -9.75
N PRO A 803 -1.52 -40.26 -8.62
CA PRO A 803 -1.24 -41.13 -7.48
C PRO A 803 -2.57 -41.63 -6.91
N GLN A 804 -2.71 -42.94 -6.75
CA GLN A 804 -3.83 -43.56 -6.05
C GLN A 804 -3.82 -43.25 -4.55
#